data_AF-A0A935NXC5-F1
#
_entry.id   AF-A0A935NXC5-F1
#
_cell.length_a   1.000
_cell.length_b   1.000
_cell.length_c   1.000
_cell.angle_alpha   90.00
_cell.angle_beta   90.00
_cell.angle_gamma   90.00
#
_symmetry.space_group_name_H-M   'P 1'
#
loop_
_entity.id
_entity.type
_entity.pdbx_description
1 polymer ?
#
loop_
_entity_poly.entity_id
_entity_poly.type
_entity_poly.pdbx_seq_one_letter_code
_entity_poly.pdbx_strand_id
1 'polypeptide(L)'
;MTIFKARLVQDSALSVSGLDRDSMSQQPFTVVKGVPLLNGRGLKGAAVAMARRFFDPLPRSVSETLPGAARASGGERDAFVRSAWEVHNARLAAGTKLQLRPGVGILQKTGARASGVLYDREVVPAGAVWNLEFRVDWRLAANAGESPELVEGILLYVLQEHWREGRCWLGGGAARGLGWCHLDGLTTHRISRAGHEAWARQRDSLPPPSEIRPAQPTRAWHFHTVDLEIHAGEYKPDSSEPAWGVDMLAIGSHSQESEAQRFVAEHWALPPWAAKPAPKEALDEVLVTNRSMAMEAKRPLLPGSSLRGPMRHAYSRAQVRAGTQIQDPHTASGSVSNDDAAGRLFGTVAQSSQVLIRDGHAKEDWRAARLHQHAEDEFSAGSYGASKRDAVRLLRATFPVRIVIEGGDPTEVTRQTEDLDSLIQLGELGHLPIGGHKTRGAGWCVWSATPWERLSIAANPGGLAASPAAPQAQASLAPASPAQASPASPARPALGVRWRLPSLSEPAPERSVVLRALSAPLTTQGPLTLGQAAVLAQQALGAELSWWCCEPSIDLSVATAPRTHGTAWPIDSSLRVDEAIFFTPTSSWRVARTRRGALSVLLQESSAATQLEGTLLDPVEVRAIPARLHNEVGRFGDRFKTSGGLCFREWSHHGEVVGYAVSPMSLEDAHVE
;
A
#
# COMPACT_ATOMS: atom_id res chain seq x y z
N MET A 1 1.21 -44.38 13.46
CA MET A 1 1.01 -43.16 12.65
C MET A 1 0.31 -42.16 13.54
N THR A 2 0.66 -40.89 13.43
CA THR A 2 0.04 -39.82 14.21
C THR A 2 -0.64 -38.84 13.27
N ILE A 3 -1.83 -38.37 13.64
CA ILE A 3 -2.59 -37.37 12.90
C ILE A 3 -2.80 -36.16 13.80
N PHE A 4 -2.45 -34.98 13.30
CA PHE A 4 -2.75 -33.70 13.91
C PHE A 4 -3.85 -33.01 13.10
N LYS A 5 -4.92 -32.59 13.76
CA LYS A 5 -6.01 -31.80 13.17
C LYS A 5 -6.10 -30.46 13.89
N ALA A 6 -6.28 -29.39 13.13
CA ALA A 6 -6.48 -28.05 13.66
C ALA A 6 -7.22 -27.19 12.65
N ARG A 7 -7.78 -26.08 13.11
CA ARG A 7 -8.25 -24.99 12.26
C ARG A 7 -7.16 -23.92 12.20
N LEU A 8 -6.75 -23.52 11.02
CA LEU A 8 -5.87 -22.38 10.83
C LEU A 8 -6.72 -21.14 10.56
N VAL A 9 -6.60 -20.14 11.41
CA VAL A 9 -7.34 -18.88 11.33
C VAL A 9 -6.39 -17.81 10.81
N GLN A 10 -6.80 -17.06 9.79
CA GLN A 10 -6.01 -15.95 9.26
C GLN A 10 -6.19 -14.70 10.11
N ASP A 11 -5.09 -14.21 10.67
CA ASP A 11 -5.02 -12.91 11.35
C ASP A 11 -4.78 -11.76 10.38
N SER A 12 -4.20 -12.05 9.22
CA SER A 12 -4.07 -11.12 8.11
C SER A 12 -4.29 -11.79 6.77
N ALA A 13 -4.53 -10.98 5.74
CA ALA A 13 -4.78 -11.49 4.39
C ALA A 13 -3.63 -12.37 3.90
N LEU A 14 -3.95 -13.51 3.31
CA LEU A 14 -2.97 -14.51 2.88
C LEU A 14 -2.82 -14.51 1.36
N SER A 15 -1.57 -14.54 0.89
CA SER A 15 -1.24 -14.77 -0.52
C SER A 15 -0.32 -15.98 -0.65
N VAL A 16 -0.78 -17.01 -1.33
CA VAL A 16 0.03 -18.19 -1.68
C VAL A 16 0.02 -18.31 -3.19
N SER A 17 1.18 -17.99 -3.79
CA SER A 17 1.33 -18.03 -5.24
C SER A 17 1.01 -19.43 -5.77
N GLY A 18 0.13 -19.48 -6.76
CA GLY A 18 -0.30 -20.70 -7.43
C GLY A 18 0.45 -21.02 -8.71
N LEU A 19 0.11 -22.18 -9.28
CA LEU A 19 0.40 -22.52 -10.67
C LEU A 19 -0.06 -21.35 -11.57
N ASP A 20 0.73 -21.06 -12.62
CA ASP A 20 0.36 -20.05 -13.61
C ASP A 20 -1.05 -20.37 -14.12
N ARG A 21 -1.97 -19.45 -13.81
CA ARG A 21 -3.35 -19.46 -14.29
C ARG A 21 -3.63 -18.10 -14.86
N ASP A 22 -4.50 -18.05 -15.86
CA ASP A 22 -5.01 -16.77 -16.37
C ASP A 22 -5.68 -16.03 -15.20
N SER A 23 -5.06 -14.92 -14.83
CA SER A 23 -5.50 -14.01 -13.76
C SER A 23 -5.19 -12.59 -14.20
N MET A 24 -6.01 -11.66 -13.73
CA MET A 24 -5.78 -10.23 -13.90
C MET A 24 -4.68 -9.69 -12.97
N SER A 25 -4.16 -10.53 -12.06
CA SER A 25 -3.09 -10.18 -11.13
C SER A 25 -1.72 -10.69 -11.60
N GLN A 26 -0.69 -9.90 -11.29
CA GLN A 26 0.71 -10.31 -11.46
C GLN A 26 1.12 -11.47 -10.55
N GLN A 27 0.46 -11.65 -9.40
CA GLN A 27 0.74 -12.70 -8.44
C GLN A 27 -0.57 -13.41 -8.04
N PRO A 28 -1.02 -14.39 -8.83
CA PRO A 28 -2.27 -15.08 -8.58
C PRO A 28 -2.19 -16.01 -7.38
N PHE A 29 -3.31 -16.13 -6.68
CA PHE A 29 -3.54 -17.08 -5.60
C PHE A 29 -3.79 -18.48 -6.18
N THR A 30 -3.37 -19.50 -5.45
CA THR A 30 -3.62 -20.91 -5.81
C THR A 30 -5.12 -21.23 -5.77
N VAL A 31 -5.71 -21.50 -6.93
CA VAL A 31 -7.12 -21.89 -7.08
C VAL A 31 -7.21 -23.19 -7.85
N VAL A 32 -7.99 -24.15 -7.35
CA VAL A 32 -8.26 -25.43 -8.03
C VAL A 32 -9.75 -25.64 -8.15
N LYS A 33 -10.26 -25.74 -9.39
CA LYS A 33 -11.71 -25.84 -9.69
C LYS A 33 -12.52 -24.70 -9.04
N GLY A 34 -12.02 -23.47 -9.12
CA GLY A 34 -12.68 -22.29 -8.55
C GLY A 34 -12.59 -22.16 -7.02
N VAL A 35 -11.90 -23.06 -6.33
CA VAL A 35 -11.78 -23.03 -4.86
C VAL A 35 -10.34 -22.66 -4.46
N PRO A 36 -10.14 -21.62 -3.62
CA PRO A 36 -8.84 -21.30 -3.04
C PRO A 36 -8.26 -22.48 -2.26
N LEU A 37 -6.97 -22.74 -2.44
CA LEU A 37 -6.28 -23.90 -1.91
C LEU A 37 -4.96 -23.51 -1.23
N LEU A 38 -4.74 -23.98 -0.01
CA LEU A 38 -3.40 -24.07 0.56
C LEU A 38 -2.79 -25.41 0.20
N ASN A 39 -1.71 -25.37 -0.58
CA ASN A 39 -1.00 -26.58 -0.96
C ASN A 39 -0.29 -27.16 0.28
N GLY A 40 -0.47 -28.46 0.53
CA GLY A 40 0.19 -29.21 1.59
C GLY A 40 1.72 -29.10 1.52
N ARG A 41 2.30 -28.97 0.33
CA ARG A 41 3.73 -28.67 0.15
C ARG A 41 4.13 -27.34 0.79
N GLY A 42 3.32 -26.29 0.64
CA GLY A 42 3.57 -24.97 1.23
C GLY A 42 3.43 -24.99 2.75
N LEU A 43 2.39 -25.64 3.26
CA LEU A 43 2.17 -25.84 4.71
C LEU A 43 3.33 -26.64 5.34
N LYS A 44 3.76 -27.72 4.69
CA LYS A 44 4.93 -28.49 5.11
C LYS A 44 6.20 -27.64 5.10
N GLY A 45 6.43 -26.88 4.02
CA GLY A 45 7.58 -25.99 3.92
C GLY A 45 7.64 -24.97 5.06
N ALA A 46 6.49 -24.37 5.42
CA ALA A 46 6.39 -23.47 6.55
C ALA A 46 6.66 -24.16 7.89
N ALA A 47 6.13 -25.37 8.10
CA ALA A 47 6.37 -26.15 9.32
C ALA A 47 7.86 -26.53 9.46
N VAL A 48 8.50 -26.95 8.37
CA VAL A 48 9.94 -27.26 8.32
C VAL A 48 10.78 -26.00 8.56
N ALA A 49 10.42 -24.87 7.94
CA ALA A 49 11.13 -23.61 8.12
C ALA A 49 11.06 -23.14 9.58
N MET A 50 9.89 -23.28 10.23
CA MET A 50 9.75 -23.02 11.66
C MET A 50 10.59 -23.99 12.49
N ALA A 51 10.53 -25.30 12.20
CA ALA A 51 11.30 -26.32 12.93
C ALA A 51 12.81 -26.05 12.87
N ARG A 52 13.35 -25.63 11.72
CA ARG A 52 14.79 -25.32 11.55
C ARG A 52 15.32 -24.21 12.45
N ARG A 53 14.44 -23.36 12.99
CA ARG A 53 14.83 -22.32 13.95
C ARG A 53 15.24 -22.92 15.30
N PHE A 54 14.61 -24.03 15.66
CA PHE A 54 14.71 -24.66 16.99
C PHE A 54 15.45 -25.98 16.98
N PHE A 55 15.50 -26.66 15.84
CA PHE A 55 16.07 -27.99 15.70
C PHE A 55 17.08 -28.01 14.55
N ASP A 56 18.33 -28.30 14.89
CA ASP A 56 19.43 -28.49 13.94
C ASP A 56 20.41 -29.55 14.49
N PRO A 57 20.70 -30.62 13.73
CA PRO A 57 20.06 -30.97 12.47
C PRO A 57 18.59 -31.34 12.66
N LEU A 58 17.77 -31.12 11.63
CA LEU A 58 16.45 -31.76 11.56
C LEU A 58 16.62 -33.25 11.22
N PRO A 59 15.71 -34.13 11.68
CA PRO A 59 15.66 -35.50 11.21
C PRO A 59 15.56 -35.54 9.68
N ARG A 60 16.33 -36.42 9.05
CA ARG A 60 16.37 -36.65 7.61
C ARG A 60 15.01 -37.06 7.07
N SER A 61 14.21 -37.80 7.84
CA SER A 61 12.81 -38.11 7.47
C SER A 61 11.88 -36.90 7.53
N VAL A 62 12.28 -35.77 8.14
CA VAL A 62 11.51 -34.52 8.10
C VAL A 62 11.94 -33.67 6.90
N SER A 63 13.24 -33.43 6.79
CA SER A 63 13.85 -32.66 5.71
C SER A 63 15.29 -33.10 5.53
N GLU A 64 15.66 -33.51 4.32
CA GLU A 64 17.08 -33.59 3.96
C GLU A 64 17.67 -32.18 3.93
N THR A 65 18.63 -31.92 4.81
CA THR A 65 19.58 -30.82 4.63
C THR A 65 20.49 -31.28 3.49
N LEU A 66 20.54 -30.56 2.38
CA LEU A 66 21.67 -30.68 1.46
C LEU A 66 22.73 -29.71 1.97
N PRO A 67 23.81 -30.14 2.66
CA PRO A 67 25.00 -29.33 2.67
C PRO A 67 25.62 -29.42 1.27
N GLY A 68 26.09 -28.30 0.73
CA GLY A 68 26.95 -28.25 -0.45
C GLY A 68 28.22 -29.12 -0.36
N ALA A 69 28.45 -29.83 0.77
CA ALA A 69 29.53 -30.79 0.98
C ALA A 69 29.41 -32.07 0.12
N ALA A 70 28.20 -32.55 -0.21
CA ALA A 70 28.05 -33.78 -1.01
C ALA A 70 28.42 -33.62 -2.50
N ARG A 71 28.58 -32.37 -2.99
CA ARG A 71 29.10 -32.12 -4.35
C ARG A 71 30.62 -32.12 -4.42
N ALA A 72 31.31 -31.89 -3.31
CA ALA A 72 32.78 -31.76 -3.28
C ALA A 72 33.50 -33.08 -2.96
N SER A 73 32.83 -34.06 -2.33
CA SER A 73 33.46 -35.29 -1.85
C SER A 73 33.28 -36.52 -2.73
N GLY A 74 32.75 -36.39 -3.96
CA GLY A 74 32.61 -37.52 -4.90
C GLY A 74 31.79 -38.72 -4.37
N GLY A 75 31.16 -38.60 -3.21
CA GLY A 75 30.35 -39.65 -2.60
C GLY A 75 29.03 -39.83 -3.34
N GLU A 76 28.59 -41.08 -3.45
CA GLU A 76 27.28 -41.41 -4.00
C GLU A 76 26.20 -40.54 -3.38
N ARG A 77 25.29 -40.01 -4.21
CA ARG A 77 24.10 -39.33 -3.71
C ARG A 77 23.30 -40.37 -2.93
N ASP A 78 23.30 -40.20 -1.63
CA ASP A 78 22.43 -40.93 -0.73
C ASP A 78 20.98 -40.80 -1.25
N ALA A 79 20.27 -41.91 -1.40
CA ALA A 79 18.98 -41.95 -2.10
C ALA A 79 17.96 -41.01 -1.42
N PHE A 80 17.17 -40.29 -2.22
CA PHE A 80 16.12 -39.40 -1.70
C PHE A 80 15.16 -40.19 -0.78
N VAL A 81 15.05 -39.74 0.48
CA VAL A 81 14.15 -40.36 1.45
C VAL A 81 12.77 -39.70 1.39
N ARG A 82 11.70 -40.52 1.35
CA ARG A 82 10.34 -40.02 1.50
C ARG A 82 10.16 -39.50 2.92
N SER A 83 9.70 -38.26 3.04
CA SER A 83 9.54 -37.67 4.36
C SER A 83 8.36 -38.25 5.14
N ALA A 84 8.56 -38.44 6.45
CA ALA A 84 7.60 -38.89 7.43
C ALA A 84 6.46 -37.88 7.68
N TRP A 85 6.66 -36.59 7.38
CA TRP A 85 5.60 -35.58 7.46
C TRP A 85 4.80 -35.53 6.17
N GLU A 86 3.53 -35.92 6.24
CA GLU A 86 2.57 -35.81 5.16
C GLU A 86 1.55 -34.72 5.49
N VAL A 87 1.33 -33.79 4.56
CA VAL A 87 0.45 -32.65 4.79
C VAL A 87 -0.57 -32.57 3.66
N HIS A 88 -1.85 -32.56 4.03
CA HIS A 88 -2.94 -32.47 3.06
C HIS A 88 -3.15 -31.03 2.59
N ASN A 89 -3.66 -30.89 1.38
CA ASN A 89 -4.11 -29.60 0.90
C ASN A 89 -5.32 -29.13 1.72
N ALA A 90 -5.31 -27.89 2.18
CA ALA A 90 -6.45 -27.30 2.86
C ALA A 90 -7.27 -26.46 1.87
N ARG A 91 -8.59 -26.72 1.82
CA ARG A 91 -9.53 -26.02 0.95
C ARG A 91 -10.37 -25.06 1.77
N LEU A 92 -10.66 -23.90 1.21
CA LEU A 92 -11.67 -23.00 1.76
C LEU A 92 -13.06 -23.39 1.25
N ALA A 93 -14.12 -22.88 1.88
CA ALA A 93 -15.47 -23.03 1.37
C ALA A 93 -15.60 -22.44 -0.05
N ALA A 94 -16.46 -23.05 -0.87
CA ALA A 94 -16.74 -22.52 -2.20
C ALA A 94 -17.34 -21.11 -2.13
N GLY A 95 -16.98 -20.23 -3.07
CA GLY A 95 -17.53 -18.88 -3.16
C GLY A 95 -16.76 -17.79 -2.41
N THR A 96 -15.62 -18.09 -1.76
CA THR A 96 -14.76 -17.03 -1.22
C THR A 96 -14.23 -16.14 -2.34
N LYS A 97 -14.55 -14.84 -2.27
CA LYS A 97 -14.04 -13.83 -3.20
C LYS A 97 -12.58 -13.50 -2.83
N LEU A 98 -11.67 -13.68 -3.79
CA LEU A 98 -10.30 -13.18 -3.69
C LEU A 98 -10.30 -11.66 -3.84
N GLN A 99 -9.36 -11.00 -3.18
CA GLN A 99 -9.14 -9.56 -3.28
C GLN A 99 -7.79 -9.27 -3.94
N LEU A 100 -7.68 -8.12 -4.60
CA LEU A 100 -6.42 -7.60 -5.12
C LEU A 100 -5.76 -6.64 -4.12
N ARG A 101 -4.55 -6.99 -3.69
CA ARG A 101 -3.70 -6.15 -2.84
C ARG A 101 -2.65 -5.44 -3.70
N PRO A 102 -2.71 -4.10 -3.85
CA PRO A 102 -1.69 -3.37 -4.57
C PRO A 102 -0.44 -3.18 -3.72
N GLY A 103 0.70 -3.04 -4.36
CA GLY A 103 1.99 -2.72 -3.76
C GLY A 103 2.80 -1.80 -4.65
N VAL A 104 3.54 -0.88 -4.04
CA VAL A 104 4.41 0.06 -4.75
C VAL A 104 5.84 -0.03 -4.24
N GLY A 105 6.81 0.19 -5.12
CA GLY A 105 8.19 0.44 -4.72
C GLY A 105 8.37 1.85 -4.16
N ILE A 106 9.30 2.02 -3.23
CA ILE A 106 9.67 3.32 -2.64
C ILE A 106 11.16 3.55 -2.84
N LEU A 107 11.52 4.64 -3.52
CA LEU A 107 12.90 5.07 -3.66
C LEU A 107 13.43 5.55 -2.31
N GLN A 108 14.54 5.00 -1.86
CA GLN A 108 15.10 5.25 -0.53
C GLN A 108 15.79 6.61 -0.45
N LYS A 109 16.23 7.15 -1.60
CA LYS A 109 16.78 8.49 -1.67
C LYS A 109 15.73 9.57 -1.38
N THR A 110 14.50 9.37 -1.84
CA THR A 110 13.48 10.44 -1.86
C THR A 110 12.22 10.13 -1.05
N GLY A 111 11.97 8.86 -0.72
CA GLY A 111 10.70 8.40 -0.16
C GLY A 111 9.54 8.42 -1.18
N ALA A 112 9.81 8.76 -2.44
CA ALA A 112 8.82 8.79 -3.50
C ALA A 112 8.54 7.39 -4.06
N ARG A 113 7.41 7.24 -4.76
CA ARG A 113 7.10 6.01 -5.50
C ARG A 113 8.17 5.74 -6.56
N ALA A 114 8.68 4.51 -6.60
CA ALA A 114 9.56 4.04 -7.66
C ALA A 114 8.76 3.86 -8.96
N SER A 115 9.26 4.44 -10.06
CA SER A 115 8.63 4.30 -11.38
C SER A 115 8.68 2.84 -11.86
N GLY A 116 7.62 2.38 -12.52
CA GLY A 116 7.53 1.01 -13.04
C GLY A 116 7.40 -0.09 -11.98
N VAL A 117 7.38 0.25 -10.69
CA VAL A 117 7.24 -0.73 -9.59
C VAL A 117 5.84 -0.60 -8.97
N LEU A 118 4.83 -0.98 -9.74
CA LEU A 118 3.49 -1.26 -9.26
C LEU A 118 3.23 -2.74 -9.48
N TYR A 119 2.83 -3.43 -8.43
CA TYR A 119 2.43 -4.82 -8.50
C TYR A 119 1.15 -5.02 -7.71
N ASP A 120 0.47 -6.09 -8.02
CA ASP A 120 -0.65 -6.56 -7.24
C ASP A 120 -0.47 -8.05 -6.94
N ARG A 121 -1.27 -8.52 -6.00
CA ARG A 121 -1.38 -9.93 -5.68
C ARG A 121 -2.81 -10.25 -5.31
N GLU A 122 -3.25 -11.43 -5.68
CA GLU A 122 -4.48 -11.96 -5.13
C GLU A 122 -4.24 -12.44 -3.70
N VAL A 123 -5.21 -12.14 -2.85
CA VAL A 123 -5.23 -12.56 -1.44
C VAL A 123 -6.58 -13.14 -1.06
N VAL A 124 -6.54 -14.06 -0.10
CA VAL A 124 -7.71 -14.38 0.73
C VAL A 124 -7.70 -13.40 1.91
N PRO A 125 -8.80 -12.68 2.18
CA PRO A 125 -8.84 -11.69 3.27
C PRO A 125 -8.77 -12.33 4.66
N ALA A 126 -8.38 -11.55 5.67
CA ALA A 126 -8.29 -12.02 7.05
C ALA A 126 -9.63 -12.59 7.58
N GLY A 127 -9.54 -13.47 8.58
CA GLY A 127 -10.68 -14.18 9.17
C GLY A 127 -11.06 -15.46 8.44
N ALA A 128 -10.46 -15.79 7.29
CA ALA A 128 -10.67 -17.08 6.65
C ALA A 128 -10.11 -18.23 7.51
N VAL A 129 -10.85 -19.35 7.56
CA VAL A 129 -10.53 -20.52 8.37
C VAL A 129 -10.28 -21.74 7.49
N TRP A 130 -9.17 -22.44 7.73
CA TRP A 130 -8.73 -23.61 6.96
C TRP A 130 -8.64 -24.84 7.84
N ASN A 131 -9.25 -25.94 7.42
CA ASN A 131 -9.10 -27.21 8.12
C ASN A 131 -7.76 -27.84 7.73
N LEU A 132 -6.86 -27.99 8.70
CA LEU A 132 -5.55 -28.59 8.49
C LEU A 132 -5.52 -30.04 8.97
N GLU A 133 -4.79 -30.87 8.23
CA GLU A 133 -4.45 -32.23 8.63
C GLU A 133 -2.99 -32.52 8.30
N PHE A 134 -2.19 -32.77 9.35
CA PHE A 134 -0.81 -33.24 9.25
C PHE A 134 -0.76 -34.69 9.72
N ARG A 135 0.06 -35.50 9.07
CA ARG A 135 0.31 -36.89 9.45
C ARG A 135 1.79 -37.14 9.62
N VAL A 136 2.12 -37.97 10.59
CA VAL A 136 3.48 -38.49 10.80
C VAL A 136 3.46 -40.00 10.59
N ASP A 137 4.08 -40.44 9.50
CA ASP A 137 4.28 -41.86 9.22
C ASP A 137 5.50 -42.38 9.98
N TRP A 138 5.22 -43.11 11.05
CA TRP A 138 6.23 -43.71 11.92
C TRP A 138 7.12 -44.73 11.20
N ARG A 139 6.63 -45.36 10.13
CA ARG A 139 7.43 -46.33 9.35
C ARG A 139 8.56 -45.63 8.61
N LEU A 140 8.29 -44.43 8.07
CA LEU A 140 9.29 -43.65 7.34
C LEU A 140 10.36 -43.09 8.28
N ALA A 141 9.98 -42.67 9.49
CA ALA A 141 10.94 -42.29 10.53
C ALA A 141 11.83 -43.47 10.94
N ALA A 142 11.22 -44.62 11.28
CA ALA A 142 11.96 -45.82 11.70
C ALA A 142 12.89 -46.36 10.59
N ASN A 143 12.45 -46.36 9.33
CA ASN A 143 13.27 -46.78 8.19
C ASN A 143 14.48 -45.86 7.96
N ALA A 144 14.39 -44.60 8.38
CA ALA A 144 15.51 -43.65 8.36
C ALA A 144 16.43 -43.79 9.59
N GLY A 145 16.16 -44.74 10.50
CA GLY A 145 16.90 -44.92 11.75
C GLY A 145 16.54 -43.91 12.84
N GLU A 146 15.42 -43.20 12.70
CA GLU A 146 15.02 -42.10 13.58
C GLU A 146 13.86 -42.50 14.49
N SER A 147 13.82 -41.97 15.71
CA SER A 147 12.70 -42.19 16.63
C SER A 147 11.43 -41.53 16.07
N PRO A 148 10.34 -42.30 15.86
CA PRO A 148 9.06 -41.73 15.45
C PRO A 148 8.51 -40.69 16.44
N GLU A 149 8.74 -40.89 17.73
CA GLU A 149 8.32 -40.01 18.82
C GLU A 149 9.05 -38.65 18.75
N LEU A 150 10.33 -38.65 18.39
CA LEU A 150 11.07 -37.41 18.14
C LEU A 150 10.49 -36.67 16.94
N VAL A 151 10.27 -37.37 15.83
CA VAL A 151 9.77 -36.77 14.57
C VAL A 151 8.37 -36.18 14.72
N GLU A 152 7.48 -36.84 15.46
CA GLU A 152 6.16 -36.28 15.79
C GLU A 152 6.23 -35.19 16.86
N GLY A 153 7.14 -35.31 17.83
CA GLY A 153 7.34 -34.33 18.89
C GLY A 153 7.82 -32.98 18.35
N ILE A 154 8.67 -32.98 17.31
CA ILE A 154 9.11 -31.76 16.62
C ILE A 154 7.93 -31.08 15.92
N LEU A 155 7.07 -31.85 15.24
CA LEU A 155 5.89 -31.27 14.58
C LEU A 155 4.93 -30.69 15.62
N LEU A 156 4.66 -31.43 16.70
CA LEU A 156 3.81 -30.95 17.78
C LEU A 156 4.37 -29.67 18.41
N TYR A 157 5.69 -29.60 18.64
CA TYR A 157 6.35 -28.39 19.14
C TYR A 157 6.07 -27.18 18.23
N VAL A 158 6.23 -27.33 16.91
CA VAL A 158 5.92 -26.26 15.94
C VAL A 158 4.45 -25.84 15.99
N LEU A 159 3.53 -26.82 15.97
CA LEU A 159 2.09 -26.54 15.92
C LEU A 159 1.60 -25.92 17.24
N GLN A 160 2.05 -26.45 18.37
CA GLN A 160 1.58 -26.09 19.70
C GLN A 160 2.26 -24.84 20.26
N GLU A 161 3.59 -24.77 20.21
CA GLU A 161 4.35 -23.70 20.88
C GLU A 161 4.51 -22.46 20.00
N HIS A 162 4.21 -22.54 18.70
CA HIS A 162 4.36 -21.42 17.78
C HIS A 162 3.11 -21.13 16.97
N TRP A 163 2.62 -22.09 16.19
CA TRP A 163 1.49 -21.79 15.31
C TRP A 163 0.21 -21.50 16.09
N ARG A 164 -0.07 -22.20 17.20
CA ARG A 164 -1.19 -21.87 18.09
C ARG A 164 -1.06 -20.47 18.70
N GLU A 165 0.16 -20.06 19.03
CA GLU A 165 0.48 -18.77 19.66
C GLU A 165 0.60 -17.61 18.65
N GLY A 166 0.04 -17.75 17.44
CA GLY A 166 0.04 -16.69 16.42
C GLY A 166 1.38 -16.45 15.72
N ARG A 167 2.36 -17.36 15.88
CA ARG A 167 3.64 -17.35 15.15
C ARG A 167 3.58 -18.28 13.93
N CYS A 168 2.45 -18.32 13.22
CA CYS A 168 2.34 -19.01 11.93
C CYS A 168 2.38 -17.98 10.79
N TRP A 169 3.45 -18.01 9.99
CA TRP A 169 3.61 -17.11 8.85
C TRP A 169 3.64 -17.93 7.55
N LEU A 170 2.64 -17.70 6.69
CA LEU A 170 2.42 -18.49 5.49
C LEU A 170 2.49 -17.62 4.23
N GLY A 171 2.97 -18.24 3.15
CA GLY A 171 2.93 -17.65 1.81
C GLY A 171 3.88 -16.47 1.63
N GLY A 172 3.58 -15.64 0.63
CA GLY A 172 4.42 -14.52 0.22
C GLY A 172 4.07 -13.24 0.94
N GLY A 173 5.08 -12.51 1.45
CA GLY A 173 4.90 -11.18 2.01
C GLY A 173 4.57 -11.13 3.51
N ALA A 174 4.92 -12.16 4.28
CA ALA A 174 4.79 -12.18 5.75
C ALA A 174 5.40 -10.96 6.43
N ALA A 175 6.60 -10.58 5.99
CA ALA A 175 7.31 -9.42 6.51
C ALA A 175 6.62 -8.07 6.17
N ARG A 176 5.64 -8.09 5.25
CA ARG A 176 4.92 -6.92 4.73
C ARG A 176 3.44 -6.90 5.13
N GLY A 177 3.02 -7.74 6.07
CA GLY A 177 1.66 -7.71 6.60
C GLY A 177 0.83 -8.96 6.36
N LEU A 178 1.21 -9.81 5.41
CA LEU A 178 0.35 -10.88 4.89
C LEU A 178 0.57 -12.23 5.57
N GLY A 179 -0.41 -13.12 5.53
CA GLY A 179 -0.25 -14.53 5.91
C GLY A 179 0.13 -14.78 7.37
N TRP A 180 -0.22 -13.87 8.28
CA TRP A 180 -0.19 -14.13 9.71
C TRP A 180 -1.40 -14.97 10.08
N CYS A 181 -1.16 -16.06 10.81
CA CYS A 181 -2.19 -17.01 11.20
C CYS A 181 -1.95 -17.53 12.62
N HIS A 182 -2.99 -18.13 13.20
CA HIS A 182 -2.89 -18.98 14.37
C HIS A 182 -3.64 -20.31 14.19
N LEU A 183 -3.36 -21.28 15.06
CA LEU A 183 -4.12 -22.53 15.14
C LEU A 183 -5.13 -22.50 16.27
N ASP A 184 -6.30 -23.06 15.96
CA ASP A 184 -7.42 -23.27 16.86
C ASP A 184 -7.78 -24.76 16.92
N GLY A 185 -8.11 -25.25 18.11
CA GLY A 185 -8.62 -26.62 18.28
C GLY A 185 -7.64 -27.71 17.86
N LEU A 186 -6.34 -27.54 18.14
CA LEU A 186 -5.32 -28.54 17.87
C LEU A 186 -5.63 -29.85 18.64
N THR A 187 -5.80 -30.93 17.89
CA THR A 187 -6.04 -32.28 18.40
C THR A 187 -5.06 -33.25 17.76
N THR A 188 -4.68 -34.25 18.54
CA THR A 188 -3.63 -35.20 18.17
C THR A 188 -4.15 -36.61 18.36
N HIS A 189 -3.97 -37.49 17.38
CA HIS A 189 -4.52 -38.84 17.39
C HIS A 189 -3.44 -39.85 16.98
N ARG A 190 -3.05 -40.74 17.89
CA ARG A 190 -2.16 -41.86 17.56
C ARG A 190 -2.98 -43.08 17.12
N ILE A 191 -2.64 -43.60 15.95
CA ILE A 191 -3.25 -44.80 15.38
C ILE A 191 -2.23 -45.94 15.46
N SER A 192 -2.60 -46.98 16.22
CA SER A 192 -1.83 -48.21 16.38
C SER A 192 -1.81 -49.04 15.09
N ARG A 193 -0.94 -50.05 15.03
CA ARG A 193 -0.88 -50.97 13.87
C ARG A 193 -2.23 -51.67 13.62
N ALA A 194 -2.87 -52.15 14.68
CA ALA A 194 -4.19 -52.80 14.60
C ALA A 194 -5.30 -51.81 14.20
N GLY A 195 -5.26 -50.57 14.71
CA GLY A 195 -6.23 -49.52 14.37
C GLY A 195 -6.06 -48.95 12.96
N HIS A 196 -4.86 -49.06 12.37
CA HIS A 196 -4.58 -48.49 11.05
C HIS A 196 -5.41 -49.12 9.94
N GLU A 197 -5.65 -50.44 9.96
CA GLU A 197 -6.47 -51.09 8.93
C GLU A 197 -7.92 -50.63 8.97
N ALA A 198 -8.49 -50.51 10.18
CA ALA A 198 -9.85 -50.01 10.38
C ALA A 198 -9.97 -48.55 9.90
N TRP A 199 -9.03 -47.69 10.33
CA TRP A 199 -8.98 -46.29 9.90
C TRP A 199 -8.77 -46.16 8.39
N ALA A 200 -7.90 -46.96 7.77
CA ALA A 200 -7.61 -46.86 6.34
C ALA A 200 -8.84 -47.18 5.47
N ARG A 201 -9.77 -48.02 5.94
CA ARG A 201 -11.01 -48.39 5.24
C ARG A 201 -12.08 -47.31 5.32
N GLN A 202 -12.24 -46.65 6.45
CA GLN A 202 -13.36 -45.72 6.68
C GLN A 202 -12.95 -44.24 6.74
N ARG A 203 -11.68 -43.90 7.02
CA ARG A 203 -11.04 -42.56 7.11
C ARG A 203 -11.75 -41.47 7.94
N ASP A 204 -12.96 -41.73 8.42
CA ASP A 204 -13.83 -40.75 9.09
C ASP A 204 -13.82 -40.91 10.62
N SER A 205 -13.49 -42.10 11.13
CA SER A 205 -13.39 -42.37 12.57
C SER A 205 -11.95 -42.30 13.04
N LEU A 206 -11.63 -41.30 13.86
CA LEU A 206 -10.36 -41.19 14.56
C LEU A 206 -10.48 -41.77 15.98
N PRO A 207 -9.41 -42.36 16.53
CA PRO A 207 -9.38 -42.70 17.94
C PRO A 207 -9.47 -41.43 18.81
N PRO A 208 -9.78 -41.56 20.11
CA PRO A 208 -9.76 -40.43 21.03
C PRO A 208 -8.42 -39.67 20.98
N PRO A 209 -8.42 -38.36 21.30
CA PRO A 209 -7.20 -37.58 21.38
C PRO A 209 -6.13 -38.25 22.26
N SER A 210 -4.90 -38.23 21.79
CA SER A 210 -3.74 -38.82 22.44
C SER A 210 -2.85 -37.72 23.00
N GLU A 211 -2.37 -37.89 24.23
CA GLU A 211 -1.34 -37.04 24.78
C GLU A 211 0.03 -37.40 24.18
N ILE A 212 0.68 -36.41 23.59
CA ILE A 212 2.02 -36.50 23.02
C ILE A 212 2.85 -35.39 23.66
N ARG A 213 4.13 -35.69 23.94
CA ARG A 213 5.06 -34.68 24.45
C ARG A 213 5.73 -33.97 23.26
N PRO A 214 5.74 -32.63 23.23
CA PRO A 214 6.54 -31.91 22.24
C PRO A 214 8.04 -32.18 22.46
N ALA A 215 8.80 -32.18 21.37
CA ALA A 215 10.26 -32.31 21.44
C ALA A 215 10.88 -31.06 22.07
N GLN A 216 12.06 -31.21 22.67
CA GLN A 216 12.80 -30.10 23.26
C GLN A 216 13.70 -29.44 22.21
N PRO A 217 13.70 -28.10 22.09
CA PRO A 217 14.49 -27.38 21.10
C PRO A 217 15.99 -27.62 21.31
N THR A 218 16.75 -27.80 20.24
CA THR A 218 18.21 -27.98 20.27
C THR A 218 18.96 -26.68 20.03
N ARG A 219 18.25 -25.64 19.58
CA ARG A 219 18.77 -24.30 19.33
C ARG A 219 18.02 -23.26 20.13
N ALA A 220 18.76 -22.24 20.53
CA ALA A 220 18.17 -21.04 21.08
C ALA A 220 17.57 -20.19 19.95
N TRP A 221 16.48 -19.51 20.28
CA TRP A 221 15.84 -18.55 19.38
C TRP A 221 15.12 -17.49 20.19
N HIS A 222 15.12 -16.26 19.69
CA HIS A 222 14.64 -15.09 20.41
C HIS A 222 13.58 -14.38 19.58
N PHE A 223 12.51 -13.97 20.25
CA PHE A 223 11.43 -13.16 19.70
C PHE A 223 11.25 -11.92 20.55
N HIS A 224 11.35 -10.75 19.92
CA HIS A 224 10.95 -9.48 20.53
C HIS A 224 9.70 -8.99 19.82
N THR A 225 8.60 -8.80 20.57
CA THR A 225 7.30 -8.40 20.03
C THR A 225 6.89 -7.05 20.62
N VAL A 226 6.35 -6.17 19.78
CA VAL A 226 5.73 -4.92 20.21
C VAL A 226 4.40 -4.73 19.49
N ASP A 227 3.40 -4.29 20.24
CA ASP A 227 2.12 -3.86 19.70
C ASP A 227 2.09 -2.33 19.63
N LEU A 228 1.62 -1.82 18.51
CA LEU A 228 1.51 -0.40 18.20
C LEU A 228 0.04 -0.04 17.97
N GLU A 229 -0.38 1.11 18.48
CA GLU A 229 -1.59 1.79 17.99
C GLU A 229 -1.20 3.00 17.15
N ILE A 230 -1.66 3.03 15.90
CA ILE A 230 -1.42 4.13 14.97
C ILE A 230 -2.66 5.00 14.91
N HIS A 231 -2.55 6.25 15.35
CA HIS A 231 -3.66 7.19 15.47
C HIS A 231 -3.61 8.22 14.33
N ALA A 232 -4.63 8.20 13.47
CA ALA A 232 -4.97 9.30 12.58
C ALA A 232 -6.07 10.13 13.24
N GLY A 233 -5.98 11.46 13.14
CA GLY A 233 -6.97 12.37 13.70
C GLY A 233 -6.39 13.64 14.27
N GLU A 234 -7.07 14.17 15.29
CA GLU A 234 -6.66 15.38 15.99
C GLU A 234 -5.20 15.27 16.47
N TYR A 235 -4.39 16.25 16.11
CA TYR A 235 -3.01 16.31 16.59
C TYR A 235 -3.00 17.02 17.94
N LYS A 236 -2.59 16.29 18.97
CA LYS A 236 -2.57 16.75 20.36
C LYS A 236 -1.24 16.35 21.00
N PRO A 237 -0.17 17.16 20.80
CA PRO A 237 1.17 16.81 21.27
C PRO A 237 1.27 16.84 22.80
N ASP A 238 0.49 17.71 23.44
CA ASP A 238 0.32 17.75 24.90
C ASP A 238 -1.14 17.51 25.26
N SER A 239 -1.37 16.54 26.14
CA SER A 239 -2.70 16.21 26.66
C SER A 239 -3.42 17.38 27.36
N SER A 240 -2.66 18.36 27.85
CA SER A 240 -3.15 19.56 28.51
C SER A 240 -3.51 20.70 27.55
N GLU A 241 -3.02 20.67 26.31
CA GLU A 241 -3.31 21.68 25.29
C GLU A 241 -4.52 21.29 24.44
N PRO A 242 -5.26 22.26 23.86
CA PRO A 242 -6.28 21.94 22.86
C PRO A 242 -5.63 21.31 21.62
N ALA A 243 -6.36 20.41 20.96
CA ALA A 243 -5.91 19.85 19.69
C ALA A 243 -5.70 20.95 18.65
N TRP A 244 -4.64 20.83 17.83
CA TRP A 244 -4.37 21.74 16.74
C TRP A 244 -4.26 20.97 15.42
N GLY A 245 -5.18 21.24 14.49
CA GLY A 245 -5.21 20.55 13.20
C GLY A 245 -5.71 19.11 13.26
N VAL A 246 -5.80 18.49 12.09
CA VAL A 246 -6.21 17.09 11.92
C VAL A 246 -5.25 16.44 10.93
N ASP A 247 -4.52 15.43 11.40
CA ASP A 247 -3.71 14.58 10.52
C ASP A 247 -4.58 13.51 9.89
N MET A 248 -4.75 13.64 8.59
CA MET A 248 -5.54 12.70 7.80
C MET A 248 -4.67 11.56 7.31
N LEU A 249 -5.23 10.36 7.19
CA LEU A 249 -4.55 9.23 6.58
C LEU A 249 -5.12 8.89 5.20
N ALA A 250 -4.23 8.61 4.25
CA ALA A 250 -4.56 8.18 2.89
C ALA A 250 -3.92 6.82 2.60
N ILE A 251 -4.72 5.76 2.53
CA ILE A 251 -4.26 4.44 2.08
C ILE A 251 -5.13 4.05 0.88
N GLY A 252 -4.53 4.04 -0.32
CA GLY A 252 -5.27 3.74 -1.55
C GLY A 252 -5.55 2.24 -1.72
N SER A 253 -6.73 1.92 -2.26
CA SER A 253 -7.06 0.56 -2.70
C SER A 253 -6.55 0.28 -4.14
N HIS A 254 -6.72 -0.97 -4.60
CA HIS A 254 -6.61 -1.28 -6.02
C HIS A 254 -7.87 -0.77 -6.75
N SER A 255 -7.76 -0.32 -7.99
CA SER A 255 -8.90 0.25 -8.73
C SER A 255 -10.10 -0.69 -8.83
N GLN A 256 -9.84 -1.99 -8.99
CA GLN A 256 -10.87 -3.05 -9.02
C GLN A 256 -11.48 -3.36 -7.64
N GLU A 257 -10.90 -2.86 -6.55
CA GLU A 257 -11.41 -3.01 -5.19
C GLU A 257 -12.13 -1.75 -4.68
N SER A 258 -12.33 -0.76 -5.55
CA SER A 258 -12.97 0.51 -5.16
C SER A 258 -14.39 0.33 -4.63
N GLU A 259 -15.12 -0.68 -5.12
CA GLU A 259 -16.47 -1.03 -4.66
C GLU A 259 -16.52 -1.64 -3.24
N ALA A 260 -15.38 -2.07 -2.69
CA ALA A 260 -15.33 -2.55 -1.31
C ALA A 260 -15.58 -1.41 -0.31
N GLN A 261 -15.35 -0.16 -0.73
CA GLN A 261 -15.69 1.03 0.03
C GLN A 261 -17.18 1.33 -0.09
N ARG A 262 -17.92 1.08 1.00
CA ARG A 262 -19.35 1.39 1.11
C ARG A 262 -19.60 2.54 2.05
N PHE A 263 -20.64 3.32 1.77
CA PHE A 263 -21.11 4.35 2.67
C PHE A 263 -21.76 3.75 3.92
N VAL A 264 -21.39 4.30 5.07
CA VAL A 264 -22.01 4.03 6.37
C VAL A 264 -22.11 5.36 7.10
N ALA A 265 -23.32 5.87 7.31
CA ALA A 265 -23.55 7.23 7.80
C ALA A 265 -22.76 7.56 9.08
N GLU A 266 -22.59 6.58 9.98
CA GLU A 266 -21.84 6.74 11.21
C GLU A 266 -20.33 6.96 11.01
N HIS A 267 -19.75 6.42 9.93
CA HIS A 267 -18.31 6.49 9.68
C HIS A 267 -17.91 7.56 8.67
N TRP A 268 -18.86 8.18 7.98
CA TRP A 268 -18.57 9.14 6.93
C TRP A 268 -19.02 10.53 7.35
N ALA A 269 -18.06 11.47 7.40
CA ALA A 269 -18.36 12.86 7.66
C ALA A 269 -19.16 13.42 6.48
N LEU A 270 -20.43 13.75 6.74
CA LEU A 270 -21.30 14.43 5.80
C LEU A 270 -21.45 15.89 6.19
N PRO A 271 -21.36 16.83 5.25
CA PRO A 271 -21.80 18.19 5.52
C PRO A 271 -23.32 18.20 5.78
N PRO A 272 -23.85 19.11 6.62
CA PRO A 272 -25.27 19.14 7.02
C PRO A 272 -26.26 19.13 5.85
N TRP A 273 -25.91 19.74 4.71
CA TRP A 273 -26.75 19.76 3.50
C TRP A 273 -26.84 18.40 2.78
N ALA A 274 -25.84 17.53 2.97
CA ALA A 274 -25.82 16.16 2.45
C ALA A 274 -26.44 15.15 3.42
N ALA A 275 -26.79 15.57 4.64
CA ALA A 275 -27.41 14.72 5.66
C ALA A 275 -28.92 14.46 5.43
N LYS A 276 -29.51 14.99 4.34
CA LYS A 276 -30.87 14.61 3.92
C LYS A 276 -30.87 13.12 3.50
N PRO A 277 -31.98 12.39 3.70
CA PRO A 277 -32.05 10.98 3.34
C PRO A 277 -32.06 10.84 1.81
N ALA A 278 -30.89 10.92 1.19
CA ALA A 278 -30.69 10.38 -0.14
C ALA A 278 -30.75 8.84 -0.03
N PRO A 279 -31.32 8.14 -1.02
CA PRO A 279 -31.22 6.69 -1.09
C PRO A 279 -29.77 6.26 -0.95
N LYS A 280 -29.52 5.17 -0.21
CA LYS A 280 -28.16 4.68 0.05
C LYS A 280 -27.37 4.48 -1.23
N GLU A 281 -28.04 4.07 -2.30
CA GLU A 281 -27.50 3.85 -3.63
C GLU A 281 -26.92 5.15 -4.23
N ALA A 282 -27.61 6.28 -4.05
CA ALA A 282 -27.13 7.59 -4.50
C ALA A 282 -25.92 8.08 -3.68
N LEU A 283 -25.82 7.72 -2.40
CA LEU A 283 -24.67 8.05 -1.55
C LEU A 283 -23.45 7.16 -1.83
N ASP A 284 -23.68 5.88 -2.14
CA ASP A 284 -22.64 4.96 -2.58
C ASP A 284 -22.02 5.44 -3.91
N GLU A 285 -22.82 5.83 -4.91
CA GLU A 285 -22.34 6.42 -6.17
C GLU A 285 -21.52 7.71 -5.95
N VAL A 286 -21.94 8.57 -5.02
CA VAL A 286 -21.26 9.84 -4.70
C VAL A 286 -19.93 9.63 -3.95
N LEU A 287 -19.62 8.44 -3.45
CA LEU A 287 -18.37 8.18 -2.72
C LEU A 287 -17.41 7.25 -3.46
N VAL A 288 -17.84 6.65 -4.56
CA VAL A 288 -16.94 5.98 -5.50
C VAL A 288 -16.02 7.02 -6.13
N THR A 289 -14.72 6.82 -5.93
CA THR A 289 -13.65 7.60 -6.54
C THR A 289 -12.53 6.64 -6.93
N ASN A 290 -11.75 7.00 -7.95
CA ASN A 290 -10.52 6.31 -8.33
C ASN A 290 -9.43 6.35 -7.24
N ARG A 291 -9.66 7.08 -6.13
CA ARG A 291 -8.80 7.17 -4.95
C ARG A 291 -9.57 6.77 -3.69
N SER A 292 -10.24 5.63 -3.76
CA SER A 292 -10.89 5.00 -2.62
C SER A 292 -9.85 4.50 -1.61
N MET A 293 -10.30 4.34 -0.37
CA MET A 293 -9.44 3.83 0.69
C MET A 293 -9.37 2.29 0.66
N ALA A 294 -8.24 1.73 1.08
CA ALA A 294 -8.10 0.29 1.22
C ALA A 294 -9.04 -0.21 2.32
N MET A 295 -9.90 -1.16 1.95
CA MET A 295 -10.88 -1.78 2.83
C MET A 295 -10.61 -3.27 2.94
N GLU A 296 -10.82 -3.82 4.12
CA GLU A 296 -10.97 -5.27 4.29
C GLU A 296 -12.18 -5.53 5.17
N ALA A 297 -13.09 -6.38 4.67
CA ALA A 297 -14.45 -6.49 5.20
C ALA A 297 -15.13 -5.10 5.27
N LYS A 298 -15.44 -4.62 6.48
CA LYS A 298 -16.12 -3.33 6.72
C LYS A 298 -15.22 -2.26 7.34
N ARG A 299 -13.91 -2.53 7.45
CA ARG A 299 -12.97 -1.66 8.17
C ARG A 299 -11.86 -1.18 7.24
N PRO A 300 -11.43 0.08 7.38
CA PRO A 300 -10.22 0.56 6.74
C PRO A 300 -9.03 -0.33 7.11
N LEU A 301 -8.14 -0.53 6.15
CA LEU A 301 -6.95 -1.33 6.30
C LEU A 301 -5.70 -0.45 6.21
N LEU A 302 -4.77 -0.67 7.13
CA LEU A 302 -3.38 -0.23 7.06
C LEU A 302 -2.48 -1.42 6.75
N PRO A 303 -2.03 -1.59 5.50
CA PRO A 303 -1.11 -2.66 5.15
C PRO A 303 0.21 -2.56 5.93
N GLY A 304 0.78 -3.68 6.39
CA GLY A 304 2.08 -3.70 7.08
C GLY A 304 3.20 -3.12 6.22
N SER A 305 3.10 -3.23 4.89
CA SER A 305 4.01 -2.59 3.94
C SER A 305 4.02 -1.06 4.03
N SER A 306 2.89 -0.45 4.44
CA SER A 306 2.75 1.01 4.61
C SER A 306 3.52 1.53 5.82
N LEU A 307 3.91 0.66 6.75
CA LEU A 307 4.81 0.94 7.86
C LEU A 307 6.25 0.53 7.52
N ARG A 308 6.42 -0.67 6.98
CA ARG A 308 7.73 -1.23 6.61
C ARG A 308 8.51 -0.33 5.67
N GLY A 309 7.87 0.15 4.59
CA GLY A 309 8.53 0.99 3.59
C GLY A 309 9.08 2.29 4.19
N PRO A 310 8.25 3.05 4.92
CA PRO A 310 8.68 4.26 5.62
C PRO A 310 9.74 4.02 6.69
N MET A 311 9.62 2.97 7.50
CA MET A 311 10.63 2.59 8.49
C MET A 311 11.98 2.30 7.82
N ARG A 312 11.99 1.48 6.75
CA ARG A 312 13.21 1.20 5.98
C ARG A 312 13.81 2.48 5.39
N HIS A 313 12.97 3.36 4.85
CA HIS A 313 13.40 4.65 4.29
C HIS A 313 14.05 5.54 5.35
N ALA A 314 13.38 5.74 6.50
CA ALA A 314 13.89 6.53 7.61
C ALA A 314 15.21 5.96 8.15
N TYR A 315 15.28 4.64 8.35
CA TYR A 315 16.49 3.94 8.75
C TYR A 315 17.63 4.13 7.75
N SER A 316 17.36 3.96 6.46
CA SER A 316 18.36 4.14 5.39
C SER A 316 18.94 5.55 5.42
N ARG A 317 18.11 6.59 5.60
CA ARG A 317 18.60 7.97 5.72
C ARG A 317 19.44 8.19 6.97
N ALA A 318 19.04 7.63 8.11
CA ALA A 318 19.79 7.74 9.35
C ALA A 318 21.18 7.12 9.21
N GLN A 319 21.26 5.92 8.60
CA GLN A 319 22.52 5.24 8.32
C GLN A 319 23.41 6.00 7.35
N VAL A 320 22.84 6.55 6.26
CA VAL A 320 23.59 7.41 5.32
C VAL A 320 24.13 8.66 6.02
N ARG A 321 23.36 9.28 6.90
CA ARG A 321 23.81 10.43 7.70
C ARG A 321 24.95 10.07 8.66
N ALA A 322 24.96 8.83 9.16
CA ALA A 322 26.04 8.30 10.00
C ALA A 322 27.28 7.86 9.20
N GLY A 323 27.29 8.02 7.87
CA GLY A 323 28.42 7.68 7.00
C GLY A 323 28.37 6.26 6.42
N THR A 324 27.33 5.48 6.70
CA THR A 324 27.14 4.13 6.15
C THR A 324 26.57 4.21 4.74
N GLN A 325 27.18 3.51 3.77
CA GLN A 325 26.58 3.38 2.45
C GLN A 325 25.40 2.39 2.47
N ILE A 326 24.23 2.84 1.99
CA ILE A 326 23.02 2.03 1.88
C ILE A 326 22.58 1.93 0.42
N GLN A 327 22.26 0.73 -0.02
CA GLN A 327 21.79 0.45 -1.37
C GLN A 327 20.27 0.57 -1.48
N ASP A 328 19.80 1.19 -2.56
CA ASP A 328 18.38 1.20 -2.91
C ASP A 328 18.03 -0.14 -3.60
N PRO A 329 17.08 -0.92 -3.05
CA PRO A 329 16.71 -2.21 -3.63
C PRO A 329 16.08 -2.05 -5.02
N HIS A 330 15.54 -0.87 -5.37
CA HIS A 330 14.99 -0.64 -6.70
C HIS A 330 16.07 -0.38 -7.75
N THR A 331 17.22 0.18 -7.38
CA THR A 331 18.35 0.32 -8.31
C THR A 331 19.16 -0.97 -8.42
N ALA A 332 19.13 -1.82 -7.39
CA ALA A 332 19.86 -3.10 -7.33
C ALA A 332 18.98 -4.32 -7.67
N SER A 333 17.75 -4.14 -8.17
CA SER A 333 16.79 -5.24 -8.43
C SER A 333 16.59 -6.20 -7.23
N GLY A 334 16.65 -5.67 -6.01
CA GLY A 334 16.54 -6.39 -4.75
C GLY A 334 17.80 -7.14 -4.31
N SER A 335 18.83 -7.23 -5.16
CA SER A 335 20.11 -7.87 -4.87
C SER A 335 21.07 -6.93 -4.12
N VAL A 336 20.59 -6.33 -3.04
CA VAL A 336 21.44 -5.54 -2.14
C VAL A 336 22.41 -6.48 -1.41
N SER A 337 23.62 -5.99 -1.10
CA SER A 337 24.64 -6.78 -0.38
C SER A 337 24.09 -7.31 0.96
N ASN A 338 24.56 -8.49 1.38
CA ASN A 338 24.28 -9.01 2.72
C ASN A 338 24.91 -8.13 3.82
N ASP A 339 25.91 -7.32 3.46
CA ASP A 339 26.52 -6.36 4.38
C ASP A 339 25.76 -5.03 4.49
N ASP A 340 24.74 -4.82 3.65
CA ASP A 340 23.89 -3.64 3.70
C ASP A 340 23.09 -3.63 5.01
N ALA A 341 23.27 -2.59 5.82
CA ALA A 341 22.65 -2.53 7.14
C ALA A 341 21.11 -2.55 7.07
N ALA A 342 20.51 -1.95 6.03
CA ALA A 342 19.06 -1.97 5.83
C ALA A 342 18.60 -3.33 5.29
N GLY A 343 19.43 -4.00 4.49
CA GLY A 343 19.23 -5.37 4.01
C GLY A 343 19.29 -6.41 5.13
N ARG A 344 20.19 -6.26 6.10
CA ARG A 344 20.23 -7.13 7.29
C ARG A 344 18.95 -7.05 8.11
N LEU A 345 18.44 -5.85 8.37
CA LEU A 345 17.24 -5.63 9.16
C LEU A 345 15.94 -5.98 8.36
N PHE A 346 15.77 -5.36 7.19
CA PHE A 346 14.55 -5.48 6.37
C PHE A 346 14.64 -6.57 5.28
N GLY A 347 15.64 -7.44 5.32
CA GLY A 347 15.83 -8.53 4.37
C GLY A 347 16.27 -8.10 2.98
N THR A 348 16.71 -9.08 2.20
CA THR A 348 17.14 -8.98 0.80
C THR A 348 16.41 -10.02 -0.06
N VAL A 349 16.74 -10.15 -1.35
CA VAL A 349 16.24 -11.27 -2.16
C VAL A 349 16.89 -12.60 -1.73
N ALA A 350 18.10 -12.58 -1.18
CA ALA A 350 18.83 -13.77 -0.74
C ALA A 350 18.54 -14.15 0.71
N GLN A 351 18.23 -13.16 1.57
CA GLN A 351 18.03 -13.35 2.99
C GLN A 351 16.65 -12.86 3.42
N SER A 352 15.91 -13.72 4.12
CA SER A 352 14.62 -13.35 4.70
C SER A 352 14.80 -12.25 5.76
N SER A 353 13.81 -11.37 5.87
CA SER A 353 13.83 -10.34 6.91
C SER A 353 13.54 -10.94 8.28
N GLN A 354 14.25 -10.43 9.28
CA GLN A 354 14.01 -10.74 10.68
C GLN A 354 12.89 -9.90 11.28
N VAL A 355 12.50 -8.80 10.61
CA VAL A 355 11.42 -7.91 11.02
C VAL A 355 10.14 -8.27 10.27
N LEU A 356 9.13 -8.67 11.02
CA LEU A 356 7.80 -8.98 10.54
C LEU A 356 6.83 -7.93 11.06
N ILE A 357 6.01 -7.37 10.18
CA ILE A 357 4.99 -6.36 10.53
C ILE A 357 3.66 -6.90 10.02
N ARG A 358 2.64 -6.97 10.87
CA ARG A 358 1.27 -7.41 10.50
C ARG A 358 0.46 -6.27 9.90
N ASP A 359 -0.52 -6.59 9.04
CA ASP A 359 -1.57 -5.64 8.66
C ASP A 359 -2.34 -5.17 9.91
N GLY A 360 -2.84 -3.92 9.87
CA GLY A 360 -3.73 -3.36 10.88
C GLY A 360 -5.11 -3.04 10.31
N HIS A 361 -6.17 -3.39 11.03
CA HIS A 361 -7.55 -3.01 10.69
C HIS A 361 -8.03 -1.93 11.65
N ALA A 362 -8.63 -0.86 11.14
CA ALA A 362 -9.10 0.21 12.00
C ALA A 362 -10.10 -0.31 13.06
N LYS A 363 -10.00 0.21 14.29
CA LYS A 363 -11.05 0.09 15.32
C LYS A 363 -12.36 0.70 14.81
N GLU A 364 -13.48 0.34 15.43
CA GLU A 364 -14.82 0.68 14.94
C GLU A 364 -15.12 2.18 14.91
N ASP A 365 -14.42 3.00 15.69
CA ASP A 365 -14.68 4.44 15.81
C ASP A 365 -14.08 5.30 14.68
N TRP A 366 -13.75 4.70 13.54
CA TRP A 366 -13.14 5.41 12.42
C TRP A 366 -14.12 6.40 11.75
N ARG A 367 -13.55 7.47 11.18
CA ARG A 367 -14.24 8.49 10.39
C ARG A 367 -13.49 8.80 9.11
N ALA A 368 -14.21 8.95 8.01
CA ALA A 368 -13.66 9.29 6.69
C ALA A 368 -14.43 10.42 6.02
N ALA A 369 -13.79 11.11 5.07
CA ALA A 369 -14.43 12.07 4.18
C ALA A 369 -13.85 11.95 2.77
N ARG A 370 -14.70 12.21 1.75
CA ARG A 370 -14.24 12.49 0.39
C ARG A 370 -13.88 13.96 0.33
N LEU A 371 -12.59 14.25 0.17
CA LEU A 371 -12.09 15.62 0.06
C LEU A 371 -11.70 15.92 -1.38
N HIS A 372 -12.14 17.07 -1.87
CA HIS A 372 -11.67 17.62 -3.13
C HIS A 372 -10.26 18.18 -2.90
N GLN A 373 -9.27 17.68 -3.63
CA GLN A 373 -7.93 18.27 -3.61
C GLN A 373 -7.72 19.10 -4.85
N HIS A 374 -7.34 20.35 -4.63
CA HIS A 374 -6.91 21.25 -5.68
C HIS A 374 -5.39 21.16 -5.77
N ALA A 375 -4.85 21.08 -6.99
CA ALA A 375 -3.47 21.47 -7.20
C ALA A 375 -3.52 22.96 -7.56
N GLU A 376 -3.24 23.80 -6.57
CA GLU A 376 -2.98 25.21 -6.80
C GLU A 376 -1.52 25.30 -7.27
N ASP A 377 -1.32 25.90 -8.43
CA ASP A 377 0.00 26.38 -8.82
C ASP A 377 0.27 27.69 -8.06
N GLU A 378 1.38 27.79 -7.34
CA GLU A 378 1.71 28.92 -6.47
C GLU A 378 1.88 30.25 -7.22
N PHE A 379 2.08 30.22 -8.55
CA PHE A 379 2.22 31.41 -9.38
C PHE A 379 0.92 31.83 -10.05
N SER A 380 0.12 30.87 -10.51
CA SER A 380 -1.17 31.18 -11.12
C SER A 380 -2.32 31.14 -10.14
N ALA A 381 -2.24 30.55 -8.95
CA ALA A 381 -3.36 30.24 -8.05
C ALA A 381 -4.54 29.47 -8.70
N GLY A 382 -4.44 29.07 -9.97
CA GLY A 382 -5.53 28.46 -10.74
C GLY A 382 -5.40 26.95 -10.76
N SER A 383 -6.52 26.22 -10.76
CA SER A 383 -6.51 24.77 -10.97
C SER A 383 -6.80 24.44 -12.43
N TYR A 384 -5.86 23.83 -13.15
CA TYR A 384 -6.15 23.19 -14.44
C TYR A 384 -7.21 22.08 -14.22
N GLY A 385 -8.21 21.95 -15.09
CA GLY A 385 -9.39 21.09 -14.86
C GLY A 385 -9.06 19.61 -14.55
N ALA A 386 -7.95 19.09 -15.08
CA ALA A 386 -7.46 17.73 -14.78
C ALA A 386 -6.72 17.60 -13.43
N SER A 387 -6.57 18.70 -12.69
CA SER A 387 -5.81 18.79 -11.44
C SER A 387 -6.69 18.70 -10.18
N LYS A 388 -8.02 18.77 -10.32
CA LYS A 388 -8.96 18.46 -9.22
C LYS A 388 -9.00 16.96 -9.00
N ARG A 389 -8.62 16.52 -7.80
CA ARG A 389 -8.44 15.11 -7.45
C ARG A 389 -9.19 14.79 -6.18
N ASP A 390 -10.34 14.16 -6.33
CA ASP A 390 -11.12 13.72 -5.18
C ASP A 390 -10.47 12.49 -4.56
N ALA A 391 -10.30 12.50 -3.25
CA ALA A 391 -9.72 11.37 -2.56
C ALA A 391 -10.37 11.15 -1.20
N VAL A 392 -10.54 9.89 -0.86
CA VAL A 392 -11.01 9.52 0.47
C VAL A 392 -9.86 9.66 1.47
N ARG A 393 -10.17 10.25 2.61
CA ARG A 393 -9.26 10.46 3.73
C ARG A 393 -9.90 9.92 4.98
N LEU A 394 -9.13 9.17 5.75
CA LEU A 394 -9.46 8.88 7.14
C LEU A 394 -9.16 10.12 7.95
N LEU A 395 -10.20 10.72 8.51
CA LEU A 395 -10.12 11.87 9.40
C LEU A 395 -9.89 11.46 10.85
N ARG A 396 -10.28 10.23 11.21
CA ARG A 396 -10.02 9.63 12.52
C ARG A 396 -9.95 8.13 12.35
N ALA A 397 -8.91 7.49 12.87
CA ALA A 397 -8.82 6.03 12.92
C ALA A 397 -7.72 5.60 13.89
N THR A 398 -7.90 4.44 14.51
CA THR A 398 -6.84 3.79 15.28
C THR A 398 -6.59 2.39 14.73
N PHE A 399 -5.34 2.11 14.35
CA PHE A 399 -4.93 0.82 13.80
C PHE A 399 -4.02 0.09 14.79
N PRO A 400 -4.48 -1.04 15.37
CA PRO A 400 -3.61 -1.94 16.09
C PRO A 400 -2.71 -2.70 15.09
N VAL A 401 -1.41 -2.66 15.31
CA VAL A 401 -0.39 -3.33 14.50
C VAL A 401 0.57 -4.08 15.41
N ARG A 402 1.05 -5.23 14.96
CA ARG A 402 2.08 -6.00 15.66
C ARG A 402 3.37 -6.03 14.85
N ILE A 403 4.49 -5.82 15.53
CA ILE A 403 5.84 -6.03 14.99
C ILE A 403 6.52 -7.16 15.77
N VAL A 404 7.16 -8.08 15.06
CA VAL A 404 7.97 -9.16 15.64
C VAL A 404 9.37 -9.11 15.01
N ILE A 405 10.39 -9.18 15.86
CA ILE A 405 11.77 -9.42 15.48
C ILE A 405 12.12 -10.83 15.91
N GLU A 406 12.70 -11.63 15.01
CA GLU A 406 13.12 -13.00 15.33
C GLU A 406 14.57 -13.30 14.91
N GLY A 407 15.28 -14.10 15.71
CA GLY A 407 16.65 -14.51 15.38
C GLY A 407 17.26 -15.51 16.35
N GLY A 408 18.31 -16.19 15.90
CA GLY A 408 19.05 -17.16 16.72
C GLY A 408 20.17 -16.56 17.59
N ASP A 409 20.60 -15.32 17.30
CA ASP A 409 21.59 -14.60 18.10
C ASP A 409 20.89 -13.51 18.93
N PRO A 410 20.90 -13.61 20.28
CA PRO A 410 20.25 -12.63 21.15
C PRO A 410 20.87 -11.23 21.03
N THR A 411 22.16 -11.13 20.72
CA THR A 411 22.87 -9.85 20.60
C THR A 411 22.36 -9.10 19.38
N GLU A 412 22.26 -9.79 18.24
CA GLU A 412 21.74 -9.22 17.00
C GLU A 412 20.25 -8.85 17.14
N VAL A 413 19.42 -9.70 17.75
CA VAL A 413 18.00 -9.39 17.99
C VAL A 413 17.85 -8.15 18.87
N THR A 414 18.66 -8.02 19.92
CA THR A 414 18.66 -6.84 20.81
C THR A 414 19.05 -5.58 20.04
N ARG A 415 20.15 -5.63 19.27
CA ARG A 415 20.61 -4.52 18.43
C ARG A 415 19.54 -4.06 17.43
N GLN A 416 18.87 -5.01 16.77
CA GLN A 416 17.78 -4.71 15.84
C GLN A 416 16.53 -4.14 16.53
N THR A 417 16.31 -4.52 17.78
CA THR A 417 15.24 -3.96 18.59
C THR A 417 15.51 -2.48 18.87
N GLU A 418 16.73 -2.12 19.24
CA GLU A 418 17.14 -0.72 19.46
C GLU A 418 17.04 0.12 18.18
N ASP A 419 17.46 -0.44 17.04
CA ASP A 419 17.30 0.19 15.72
C ASP A 419 15.83 0.50 15.41
N LEU A 420 14.92 -0.45 15.69
CA LEU A 420 13.47 -0.29 15.46
C LEU A 420 12.81 0.62 16.47
N ASP A 421 13.22 0.57 17.74
CA ASP A 421 12.71 1.42 18.80
C ASP A 421 12.94 2.90 18.47
N SER A 422 14.12 3.24 17.94
CA SER A 422 14.43 4.58 17.45
C SER A 422 13.47 5.04 16.33
N LEU A 423 13.02 4.13 15.47
CA LEU A 423 12.04 4.44 14.41
C LEU A 423 10.61 4.54 14.97
N ILE A 424 10.27 3.74 15.98
CA ILE A 424 8.99 3.81 16.68
C ILE A 424 8.88 5.16 17.41
N GLN A 425 9.92 5.61 18.10
CA GLN A 425 9.97 6.93 18.74
C GLN A 425 9.76 8.07 17.72
N LEU A 426 10.28 7.95 16.50
CA LEU A 426 9.95 8.90 15.43
C LEU A 426 8.45 8.87 15.08
N GLY A 427 7.81 7.71 15.13
CA GLY A 427 6.36 7.57 14.96
C GLY A 427 5.55 8.13 16.13
N GLU A 428 6.01 7.98 17.37
CA GLU A 428 5.38 8.56 18.56
C GLU A 428 5.42 10.09 18.53
N LEU A 429 6.50 10.67 17.98
CA LEU A 429 6.61 12.11 17.71
C LEU A 429 5.79 12.55 16.49
N GLY A 430 5.12 11.63 15.78
CA GLY A 430 4.41 11.92 14.53
C GLY A 430 5.34 12.26 13.35
N HIS A 431 6.65 11.98 13.44
CA HIS A 431 7.67 12.34 12.45
C HIS A 431 7.99 11.24 11.43
N LEU A 432 7.23 10.14 11.45
CA LEU A 432 7.38 9.02 10.52
C LEU A 432 6.14 8.90 9.61
N PRO A 433 6.12 9.58 8.45
CA PRO A 433 4.91 9.66 7.65
C PRO A 433 4.61 8.34 6.92
N ILE A 434 3.36 7.91 6.94
CA ILE A 434 2.87 6.64 6.39
C ILE A 434 1.80 6.85 5.31
N GLY A 435 1.52 5.81 4.53
CA GLY A 435 0.51 5.88 3.46
C GLY A 435 0.89 6.76 2.26
N GLY A 436 -0.11 7.20 1.52
CA GLY A 436 0.03 8.11 0.38
C GLY A 436 -0.04 9.58 0.78
N HIS A 437 0.35 10.47 -0.14
CA HIS A 437 0.16 11.93 -0.01
C HIS A 437 0.84 12.60 1.19
N LYS A 438 1.94 12.02 1.66
CA LYS A 438 2.78 12.53 2.77
C LYS A 438 3.22 13.97 2.62
N THR A 439 3.53 14.38 1.38
CA THR A 439 3.92 15.74 1.03
C THR A 439 2.73 16.70 0.88
N ARG A 440 1.50 16.23 1.11
CA ARG A 440 0.25 17.00 1.00
C ARG A 440 -0.49 17.05 2.33
N GLY A 441 0.25 16.98 3.45
CA GLY A 441 -0.31 17.08 4.80
C GLY A 441 -1.14 15.86 5.24
N ALA A 442 -0.77 14.65 4.81
CA ALA A 442 -1.43 13.41 5.24
C ALA A 442 -0.40 12.39 5.74
N GLY A 443 -0.80 11.53 6.67
CA GLY A 443 -0.02 10.37 7.08
C GLY A 443 1.01 10.62 8.18
N TRP A 444 1.04 11.79 8.81
CA TRP A 444 1.86 12.10 9.99
C TRP A 444 1.17 11.60 11.28
N CYS A 445 0.70 10.35 11.24
CA CYS A 445 -0.03 9.73 12.35
C CYS A 445 0.86 9.60 13.60
N VAL A 446 0.27 9.80 14.77
CA VAL A 446 0.93 9.59 16.07
C VAL A 446 0.82 8.13 16.47
N TRP A 447 1.91 7.55 16.96
CA TRP A 447 1.97 6.15 17.37
C TRP A 447 1.97 6.06 18.89
N SER A 448 1.46 4.96 19.42
CA SER A 448 1.70 4.57 20.81
C SER A 448 2.17 3.12 20.84
N ALA A 449 3.24 2.83 21.57
CA ALA A 449 3.82 1.50 21.65
C ALA A 449 3.64 0.89 23.03
N THR A 450 3.40 -0.42 23.08
CA THR A 450 3.58 -1.20 24.31
C THR A 450 5.07 -1.39 24.59
N PRO A 451 5.47 -1.73 25.82
CA PRO A 451 6.79 -2.27 26.06
C PRO A 451 7.05 -3.52 25.21
N TRP A 452 8.30 -3.74 24.83
CA TRP A 452 8.72 -4.93 24.11
C TRP A 452 8.54 -6.19 24.98
N GLU A 453 7.76 -7.15 24.50
CA GLU A 453 7.69 -8.49 25.05
C GLU A 453 8.87 -9.31 24.52
N ARG A 454 9.69 -9.86 25.43
CA ARG A 454 10.88 -10.63 25.09
C ARG A 454 10.68 -12.09 25.45
N LEU A 455 10.60 -12.94 24.43
CA LEU A 455 10.55 -14.38 24.57
C LEU A 455 11.87 -14.98 24.09
N SER A 456 12.59 -15.64 25.01
CA SER A 456 13.81 -16.38 24.70
C SER A 456 13.59 -17.86 24.91
N ILE A 457 13.81 -18.64 23.86
CA ILE A 457 13.76 -20.09 23.91
C ILE A 457 15.18 -20.58 24.10
N ALA A 458 15.41 -21.30 25.20
CA ALA A 458 16.71 -21.88 25.51
C ALA A 458 16.96 -23.13 24.67
N ALA A 459 18.20 -23.30 24.21
CA ALA A 459 18.64 -24.58 23.67
C ALA A 459 18.68 -25.62 24.81
N ASN A 460 18.20 -26.83 24.53
CA ASN A 460 18.47 -28.00 25.35
C ASN A 460 19.35 -28.97 24.54
N PRO A 461 20.69 -28.88 24.67
CA PRO A 461 21.62 -29.73 23.90
C PRO A 461 21.43 -31.22 24.16
N GLY A 462 20.83 -31.60 25.30
CA GLY A 462 20.49 -32.98 25.64
C GLY A 462 19.22 -33.50 24.94
N GLY A 463 18.47 -32.65 24.25
CA GLY A 463 17.18 -32.97 23.64
C GLY A 463 17.23 -33.99 22.48
N LEU A 464 18.41 -34.22 21.90
CA LEU A 464 18.66 -35.27 20.90
C LEU A 464 19.24 -36.56 21.51
N ALA A 465 19.57 -36.57 22.80
CA ALA A 465 20.37 -37.62 23.42
C ALA A 465 19.52 -38.51 24.36
N ALA A 466 19.05 -39.63 23.81
CA ALA A 466 19.23 -40.89 24.54
C ALA A 466 20.71 -41.26 24.37
N SER A 467 21.57 -40.88 25.32
CA SER A 467 23.02 -41.21 25.32
C SER A 467 23.27 -42.51 26.10
N PRO A 468 24.39 -43.23 25.87
CA PRO A 468 25.64 -42.78 26.51
C PRO A 468 26.94 -42.90 25.69
N ALA A 469 27.86 -42.01 26.09
CA ALA A 469 29.33 -42.08 26.09
C ALA A 469 30.12 -41.72 24.81
N ALA A 470 30.84 -40.59 24.92
CA ALA A 470 31.98 -40.18 24.08
C ALA A 470 33.26 -40.98 24.42
N PRO A 471 34.33 -40.90 23.59
CA PRO A 471 35.35 -39.88 23.92
C PRO A 471 36.04 -39.19 22.71
N GLN A 472 36.13 -37.86 22.86
CA GLN A 472 37.29 -36.95 22.71
C GLN A 472 38.20 -36.88 21.44
N ALA A 473 38.40 -35.61 21.03
CA ALA A 473 39.68 -34.93 20.73
C ALA A 473 40.06 -34.68 19.24
N GLN A 474 40.00 -33.43 18.76
CA GLN A 474 41.15 -32.49 18.66
C GLN A 474 40.87 -31.26 17.77
N ALA A 475 41.40 -30.12 18.23
CA ALA A 475 41.55 -28.80 17.62
C ALA A 475 42.36 -28.86 16.29
N SER A 476 42.48 -27.89 15.38
CA SER A 476 42.17 -26.46 15.20
C SER A 476 42.72 -26.09 13.80
N LEU A 477 42.31 -24.94 13.22
CA LEU A 477 43.12 -23.95 12.47
C LEU A 477 42.39 -23.39 11.23
N ALA A 478 42.20 -22.07 11.25
CA ALA A 478 42.02 -21.20 10.08
C ALA A 478 43.38 -20.52 9.77
N PRO A 479 43.53 -19.59 8.80
CA PRO A 479 42.76 -19.27 7.58
C PRO A 479 43.67 -19.17 6.31
N ALA A 480 43.10 -18.98 5.10
CA ALA A 480 43.79 -18.29 4.00
C ALA A 480 42.83 -17.82 2.89
N SER A 481 42.85 -16.52 2.60
CA SER A 481 42.52 -15.90 1.30
C SER A 481 43.86 -15.47 0.65
N PRO A 482 43.95 -14.92 -0.59
CA PRO A 482 42.98 -14.75 -1.70
C PRO A 482 43.53 -15.23 -3.07
N ALA A 483 42.72 -15.27 -4.15
CA ALA A 483 43.12 -14.90 -5.53
C ALA A 483 42.00 -15.06 -6.57
N GLN A 484 41.54 -13.90 -7.07
CA GLN A 484 41.38 -13.45 -8.47
C GLN A 484 40.83 -14.34 -9.62
N ALA A 485 39.81 -13.74 -10.27
CA ALA A 485 39.60 -13.53 -11.71
C ALA A 485 38.86 -14.58 -12.59
N SER A 486 37.60 -14.21 -12.94
CA SER A 486 36.95 -14.02 -14.27
C SER A 486 37.11 -15.07 -15.41
N PRO A 487 36.23 -15.15 -16.45
CA PRO A 487 35.22 -14.16 -16.91
C PRO A 487 33.83 -14.69 -17.38
N ALA A 488 32.92 -13.73 -17.64
CA ALA A 488 31.84 -13.61 -18.65
C ALA A 488 31.22 -14.87 -19.29
N SER A 489 29.89 -15.03 -19.40
CA SER A 489 28.92 -14.35 -20.30
C SER A 489 27.61 -15.20 -20.29
N PRO A 490 26.47 -14.86 -20.94
CA PRO A 490 26.15 -13.70 -21.77
C PRO A 490 24.82 -13.00 -21.41
N ALA A 491 24.53 -11.98 -22.22
CA ALA A 491 23.45 -11.03 -22.18
C ALA A 491 22.02 -11.59 -22.30
N ARG A 492 21.11 -10.75 -21.79
CA ARG A 492 19.67 -10.68 -22.02
C ARG A 492 19.26 -10.86 -23.49
N PRO A 493 18.06 -11.40 -23.75
CA PRO A 493 17.21 -10.94 -24.82
C PRO A 493 16.31 -9.79 -24.33
N ALA A 494 16.29 -8.71 -25.09
CA ALA A 494 15.34 -7.62 -24.99
C ALA A 494 14.04 -7.99 -25.72
N LEU A 495 12.89 -7.79 -25.07
CA LEU A 495 11.56 -7.71 -25.67
C LEU A 495 10.80 -6.67 -24.84
N GLY A 496 10.38 -5.49 -25.33
CA GLY A 496 10.26 -5.04 -26.70
C GLY A 496 8.80 -4.87 -27.13
N VAL A 497 7.90 -4.34 -26.30
CA VAL A 497 6.67 -3.66 -26.79
C VAL A 497 6.34 -2.49 -25.85
N ARG A 498 6.76 -1.28 -26.26
CA ARG A 498 6.21 -0.03 -25.71
C ARG A 498 4.87 0.22 -26.38
N TRP A 499 3.80 0.28 -25.60
CA TRP A 499 2.57 0.94 -26.03
C TRP A 499 2.90 2.41 -26.27
N ARG A 500 3.03 2.82 -27.54
CA ARG A 500 3.03 4.22 -27.92
C ARG A 500 1.58 4.68 -27.83
N LEU A 501 1.30 5.62 -26.92
CA LEU A 501 0.23 6.58 -27.17
C LEU A 501 0.51 7.21 -28.55
N PRO A 502 -0.50 7.46 -29.40
CA PRO A 502 -0.30 8.22 -30.62
C PRO A 502 0.44 9.51 -30.24
N SER A 503 1.57 9.77 -30.89
CA SER A 503 2.17 11.09 -30.85
C SER A 503 1.18 12.00 -31.56
N LEU A 504 0.30 12.63 -30.80
CA LEU A 504 -0.34 13.85 -31.26
C LEU A 504 0.81 14.83 -31.44
N SER A 505 1.18 15.07 -32.69
CA SER A 505 1.98 16.23 -33.06
C SER A 505 1.33 17.44 -32.39
N GLU A 506 2.09 18.18 -31.59
CA GLU A 506 1.61 19.45 -31.04
C GLU A 506 1.13 20.31 -32.21
N PRO A 507 -0.11 20.84 -32.17
CA PRO A 507 -0.54 21.78 -33.19
C PRO A 507 0.42 22.97 -33.18
N ALA A 508 0.89 23.35 -34.38
CA ALA A 508 1.75 24.51 -34.55
C ALA A 508 1.04 25.77 -34.01
N PRO A 509 1.78 26.73 -33.41
CA PRO A 509 1.18 27.96 -32.91
C PRO A 509 0.39 28.69 -34.01
N GLU A 510 -0.86 29.07 -33.73
CA GLU A 510 -1.76 29.69 -34.72
C GLU A 510 -1.29 31.10 -35.11
N ARG A 511 -0.77 31.85 -34.13
CA ARG A 511 -0.34 33.25 -34.26
C ARG A 511 0.43 33.72 -33.04
N SER A 512 1.20 34.79 -33.19
CA SER A 512 1.78 35.54 -32.06
C SER A 512 0.94 36.80 -31.79
N VAL A 513 0.60 37.05 -30.52
CA VAL A 513 -0.16 38.23 -30.08
C VAL A 513 0.53 38.90 -28.90
N VAL A 514 0.23 40.17 -28.64
CA VAL A 514 0.67 40.86 -27.42
C VAL A 514 -0.41 40.72 -26.36
N LEU A 515 -0.04 40.33 -25.13
CA LEU A 515 -0.97 40.31 -24.01
C LEU A 515 -0.87 41.58 -23.18
N ARG A 516 -2.04 42.16 -22.88
CA ARG A 516 -2.18 43.22 -21.89
C ARG A 516 -2.62 42.61 -20.57
N ALA A 517 -1.85 42.86 -19.51
CA ALA A 517 -2.18 42.48 -18.14
C ALA A 517 -2.52 43.72 -17.30
N LEU A 518 -3.71 43.76 -16.71
CA LEU A 518 -4.13 44.78 -15.74
C LEU A 518 -4.41 44.13 -14.41
N SER A 519 -3.80 44.63 -13.33
CA SER A 519 -4.13 44.19 -11.98
C SER A 519 -4.70 45.35 -11.18
N ALA A 520 -5.75 45.08 -10.41
CA ALA A 520 -6.40 46.07 -9.57
C ALA A 520 -6.80 45.46 -8.21
N PRO A 521 -6.40 46.07 -7.08
CA PRO A 521 -6.92 45.69 -5.78
C PRO A 521 -8.41 46.06 -5.71
N LEU A 522 -9.20 45.22 -5.09
CA LEU A 522 -10.63 45.45 -4.88
C LEU A 522 -10.88 45.86 -3.43
N THR A 523 -11.46 47.03 -3.25
CA THR A 523 -11.90 47.51 -1.95
C THR A 523 -13.30 46.95 -1.66
N THR A 524 -13.38 45.68 -1.24
CA THR A 524 -14.66 45.10 -0.82
C THR A 524 -14.85 45.30 0.69
N GLN A 525 -15.94 45.96 1.09
CA GLN A 525 -16.39 45.93 2.48
C GLN A 525 -17.08 44.58 2.74
N GLY A 526 -16.31 43.58 3.20
CA GLY A 526 -16.81 42.24 3.53
C GLY A 526 -16.35 41.14 2.56
N PRO A 527 -16.86 39.90 2.75
CA PRO A 527 -16.48 38.75 1.93
C PRO A 527 -16.92 38.93 0.47
N LEU A 528 -16.03 38.63 -0.46
CA LEU A 528 -16.29 38.70 -1.89
C LEU A 528 -17.39 37.71 -2.28
N THR A 529 -18.41 38.20 -2.97
CA THR A 529 -19.48 37.37 -3.53
C THR A 529 -19.31 37.18 -5.03
N LEU A 530 -19.84 36.08 -5.57
CA LEU A 530 -19.83 35.79 -6.99
C LEU A 530 -20.56 36.88 -7.80
N GLY A 531 -21.66 37.43 -7.27
CA GLY A 531 -22.39 38.53 -7.90
C GLY A 531 -21.55 39.81 -8.00
N GLN A 532 -20.86 40.19 -6.93
CA GLN A 532 -19.92 41.31 -6.96
C GLN A 532 -18.78 41.08 -7.96
N ALA A 533 -18.20 39.88 -7.98
CA ALA A 533 -17.17 39.51 -8.95
C ALA A 533 -17.70 39.60 -10.39
N ALA A 534 -18.93 39.14 -10.65
CA ALA A 534 -19.55 39.19 -11.97
C ALA A 534 -19.78 40.61 -12.48
N VAL A 535 -20.23 41.53 -11.61
CA VAL A 535 -20.41 42.94 -11.98
C VAL A 535 -19.07 43.58 -12.38
N LEU A 536 -18.02 43.34 -11.60
CA LEU A 536 -16.68 43.87 -11.87
C LEU A 536 -16.08 43.27 -13.14
N ALA A 537 -16.24 41.95 -13.33
CA ALA A 537 -15.83 41.26 -14.53
C ALA A 537 -16.55 41.79 -15.78
N GLN A 538 -17.86 42.03 -15.70
CA GLN A 538 -18.64 42.57 -16.81
C GLN A 538 -18.23 44.01 -17.16
N GLN A 539 -17.83 44.82 -16.17
CA GLN A 539 -17.26 46.15 -16.44
C GLN A 539 -15.90 46.07 -17.15
N ALA A 540 -15.09 45.06 -16.84
CA ALA A 540 -13.76 44.89 -17.43
C ALA A 540 -13.78 44.20 -18.80
N LEU A 541 -14.64 43.20 -18.98
CA LEU A 541 -14.73 42.36 -20.19
C LEU A 541 -15.79 42.85 -21.19
N GLY A 542 -16.71 43.71 -20.75
CA GLY A 542 -17.90 44.08 -21.52
C GLY A 542 -19.04 43.08 -21.36
N ALA A 543 -20.03 43.16 -22.25
CA ALA A 543 -21.25 42.35 -22.16
C ALA A 543 -21.06 40.87 -22.55
N GLU A 544 -20.01 40.56 -23.31
CA GLU A 544 -19.73 39.23 -23.83
C GLU A 544 -19.21 38.29 -22.73
N LEU A 545 -19.70 37.06 -22.71
CA LEU A 545 -19.26 36.02 -21.78
C LEU A 545 -19.34 34.66 -22.46
N SER A 546 -18.20 34.00 -22.59
CA SER A 546 -18.13 32.61 -23.06
C SER A 546 -18.43 31.63 -21.93
N TRP A 547 -17.80 31.85 -20.77
CA TRP A 547 -17.84 30.94 -19.63
C TRP A 547 -17.45 31.69 -18.34
N TRP A 548 -18.01 31.33 -17.18
CA TRP A 548 -17.41 31.63 -15.87
C TRP A 548 -17.30 30.40 -14.95
N CYS A 549 -16.33 30.39 -14.05
CA CYS A 549 -16.22 29.43 -12.96
C CYS A 549 -15.77 30.11 -11.66
N CYS A 550 -16.05 29.50 -10.52
CA CYS A 550 -15.65 30.04 -9.23
C CYS A 550 -15.29 28.95 -8.22
N GLU A 551 -14.46 29.34 -7.25
CA GLU A 551 -14.18 28.57 -6.05
C GLU A 551 -14.98 29.18 -4.88
N PRO A 552 -16.06 28.52 -4.42
CA PRO A 552 -16.84 29.03 -3.31
C PRO A 552 -16.04 28.99 -2.01
N SER A 553 -16.15 30.04 -1.19
CA SER A 553 -15.65 30.00 0.17
C SER A 553 -16.39 28.90 0.95
N ILE A 554 -15.69 28.24 1.88
CA ILE A 554 -16.33 27.25 2.76
C ILE A 554 -17.40 27.95 3.60
N ASP A 555 -18.66 27.72 3.26
CA ASP A 555 -19.82 28.23 3.98
C ASP A 555 -20.76 27.07 4.33
N LEU A 556 -20.70 26.66 5.59
CA LEU A 556 -21.46 25.51 6.11
C LEU A 556 -22.97 25.83 6.27
N SER A 557 -23.39 27.08 6.07
CA SER A 557 -24.80 27.49 6.14
C SER A 557 -25.57 27.27 4.83
N VAL A 558 -24.86 26.96 3.73
CA VAL A 558 -25.46 26.78 2.41
C VAL A 558 -26.22 25.45 2.34
N ALA A 559 -27.55 25.53 2.17
CA ALA A 559 -28.46 24.38 2.19
C ALA A 559 -28.60 23.63 0.85
N THR A 560 -28.06 24.19 -0.24
CA THR A 560 -28.14 23.66 -1.61
C THR A 560 -26.81 23.79 -2.33
N ALA A 561 -26.37 22.76 -3.05
CA ALA A 561 -25.13 22.79 -3.80
C ALA A 561 -25.09 24.05 -4.72
N PRO A 562 -24.11 24.95 -4.55
CA PRO A 562 -24.06 26.18 -5.32
C PRO A 562 -23.64 25.90 -6.77
N ARG A 563 -24.14 26.71 -7.71
CA ARG A 563 -23.63 26.71 -9.09
C ARG A 563 -22.22 27.32 -9.07
N THR A 564 -21.22 26.54 -9.46
CA THR A 564 -19.82 26.96 -9.48
C THR A 564 -19.28 27.26 -10.88
N HIS A 565 -20.14 27.14 -11.90
CA HIS A 565 -19.81 27.48 -13.28
C HIS A 565 -21.09 27.77 -14.08
N GLY A 566 -20.92 28.45 -15.22
CA GLY A 566 -22.01 28.75 -16.13
C GLY A 566 -21.57 29.59 -17.33
N THR A 567 -22.54 29.96 -18.16
CA THR A 567 -22.34 30.74 -19.40
C THR A 567 -23.09 32.07 -19.39
N ALA A 568 -23.89 32.33 -18.35
CA ALA A 568 -24.61 33.59 -18.15
C ALA A 568 -24.07 34.30 -16.92
N TRP A 569 -24.00 35.63 -16.95
CA TRP A 569 -23.49 36.46 -15.86
C TRP A 569 -24.22 36.17 -14.52
N PRO A 570 -23.54 35.71 -13.46
CA PRO A 570 -24.15 35.36 -12.18
C PRO A 570 -24.29 36.57 -11.24
N ILE A 571 -24.81 37.70 -11.74
CA ILE A 571 -24.84 39.00 -11.05
C ILE A 571 -25.63 38.97 -9.74
N ASP A 572 -26.71 38.18 -9.67
CA ASP A 572 -27.57 38.08 -8.49
C ASP A 572 -27.07 37.06 -7.45
N SER A 573 -25.87 36.47 -7.65
CA SER A 573 -25.37 35.42 -6.77
C SER A 573 -24.81 35.97 -5.46
N SER A 574 -25.40 35.56 -4.33
CA SER A 574 -24.90 35.84 -2.99
C SER A 574 -23.82 34.84 -2.52
N LEU A 575 -23.39 33.92 -3.39
CA LEU A 575 -22.40 32.90 -3.05
C LEU A 575 -21.07 33.57 -2.70
N ARG A 576 -20.54 33.29 -1.51
CA ARG A 576 -19.20 33.73 -1.12
C ARG A 576 -18.16 32.94 -1.90
N VAL A 577 -17.17 33.62 -2.46
CA VAL A 577 -16.12 33.01 -3.28
C VAL A 577 -14.75 33.46 -2.82
N ASP A 578 -13.82 32.51 -2.78
CA ASP A 578 -12.40 32.79 -2.60
C ASP A 578 -11.76 33.14 -3.96
N GLU A 579 -12.32 32.64 -5.06
CA GLU A 579 -11.88 32.94 -6.42
C GLU A 579 -13.04 32.91 -7.44
N ALA A 580 -12.97 33.76 -8.47
CA ALA A 580 -13.81 33.64 -9.66
C ALA A 580 -13.04 34.02 -10.94
N ILE A 581 -13.35 33.34 -12.05
CA ILE A 581 -12.80 33.59 -13.38
C ILE A 581 -13.94 33.70 -14.40
N PHE A 582 -13.82 34.68 -15.28
CA PHE A 582 -14.75 34.97 -16.36
C PHE A 582 -13.98 35.04 -17.67
N PHE A 583 -14.51 34.40 -18.70
CA PHE A 583 -13.85 34.23 -19.99
C PHE A 583 -14.67 34.84 -21.12
N THR A 584 -13.96 35.48 -22.04
CA THR A 584 -14.43 35.84 -23.39
C THR A 584 -13.55 35.12 -24.41
N PRO A 585 -13.83 35.19 -25.72
CA PRO A 585 -13.01 34.53 -26.72
C PRO A 585 -11.55 34.98 -26.74
N THR A 586 -11.22 36.19 -26.29
CA THR A 586 -9.86 36.77 -26.39
C THR A 586 -9.35 37.37 -25.08
N SER A 587 -10.10 37.24 -24.00
CA SER A 587 -9.74 37.81 -22.70
C SER A 587 -10.23 36.94 -21.54
N SER A 588 -9.52 36.99 -20.43
CA SER A 588 -9.94 36.40 -19.16
C SER A 588 -9.82 37.43 -18.05
N TRP A 589 -10.86 37.57 -17.25
CA TRP A 589 -10.83 38.36 -16.03
C TRP A 589 -10.96 37.45 -14.82
N ARG A 590 -10.12 37.70 -13.82
CA ARG A 590 -10.03 36.88 -12.63
C ARG A 590 -10.02 37.74 -11.39
N VAL A 591 -10.56 37.20 -10.32
CA VAL A 591 -10.44 37.74 -8.98
C VAL A 591 -10.14 36.64 -7.98
N ALA A 592 -9.20 36.89 -7.08
CA ALA A 592 -8.86 35.98 -5.98
C ALA A 592 -8.70 36.76 -4.67
N ARG A 593 -9.08 36.13 -3.56
CA ARG A 593 -8.86 36.67 -2.21
C ARG A 593 -7.39 36.46 -1.81
N THR A 594 -6.70 37.55 -1.48
CA THR A 594 -5.33 37.50 -0.94
C THR A 594 -5.31 37.91 0.53
N ARG A 595 -4.16 37.73 1.20
CA ARG A 595 -3.95 38.23 2.58
C ARG A 595 -4.13 39.75 2.72
N ARG A 596 -4.04 40.52 1.62
CA ARG A 596 -4.16 41.99 1.59
C ARG A 596 -5.49 42.48 1.04
N GLY A 597 -6.46 41.59 0.83
CA GLY A 597 -7.74 41.89 0.17
C GLY A 597 -7.88 41.16 -1.16
N ALA A 598 -9.04 41.30 -1.81
CA ALA A 598 -9.26 40.72 -3.12
C ALA A 598 -8.44 41.46 -4.19
N LEU A 599 -7.85 40.72 -5.12
CA LEU A 599 -7.08 41.26 -6.23
C LEU A 599 -7.65 40.70 -7.52
N SER A 600 -7.86 41.58 -8.49
CA SER A 600 -8.32 41.21 -9.83
C SER A 600 -7.20 41.33 -10.85
N VAL A 601 -7.25 40.46 -11.86
CA VAL A 601 -6.34 40.46 -13.01
C VAL A 601 -7.16 40.31 -14.29
N LEU A 602 -6.98 41.22 -15.23
CA LEU A 602 -7.44 41.10 -16.61
C LEU A 602 -6.27 40.72 -17.49
N LEU A 603 -6.44 39.68 -18.30
CA LEU A 603 -5.57 39.32 -19.42
C LEU A 603 -6.37 39.47 -20.71
N GLN A 604 -5.84 40.20 -21.67
CA GLN A 604 -6.53 40.50 -22.94
C GLN A 604 -5.54 40.50 -24.11
N GLU A 605 -5.90 39.83 -25.21
CA GLU A 605 -5.17 39.91 -26.48
C GLU A 605 -5.27 41.34 -27.05
N SER A 606 -4.13 41.92 -27.44
CA SER A 606 -4.02 43.23 -28.08
C SER A 606 -3.39 43.13 -29.46
N SER A 607 -3.94 43.88 -30.42
CA SER A 607 -3.43 43.97 -31.81
C SER A 607 -2.36 45.05 -32.01
N ALA A 608 -2.03 45.85 -30.99
CA ALA A 608 -1.06 46.93 -31.10
C ALA A 608 -0.26 47.13 -29.81
N ALA A 609 1.05 47.37 -29.95
CA ALA A 609 1.96 47.83 -28.90
C ALA A 609 1.81 49.35 -28.64
N THR A 610 0.59 49.86 -28.66
CA THR A 610 0.32 51.27 -28.30
C THR A 610 0.21 51.37 -26.79
N GLN A 611 0.88 52.37 -26.20
CA GLN A 611 0.87 52.66 -24.77
C GLN A 611 -0.55 52.86 -24.26
N LEU A 612 -1.15 51.79 -23.74
CA LEU A 612 -2.34 51.81 -22.91
C LEU A 612 -1.91 51.49 -21.48
N GLU A 613 -2.53 52.12 -20.47
CA GLU A 613 -2.28 51.83 -19.05
C GLU A 613 -2.33 50.32 -18.81
N GLY A 614 -1.26 49.74 -18.25
CA GLY A 614 -1.11 48.30 -18.05
C GLY A 614 0.29 47.78 -18.34
N THR A 615 0.61 46.56 -17.90
CA THR A 615 1.87 45.90 -18.27
C THR A 615 1.63 45.14 -19.57
N LEU A 616 2.30 45.57 -20.65
CA LEU A 616 2.40 44.78 -21.87
C LEU A 616 3.40 43.65 -21.62
N LEU A 617 2.95 42.41 -21.84
CA LEU A 617 3.85 41.26 -21.89
C LEU A 617 4.48 41.19 -23.27
N ASP A 618 5.65 40.57 -23.36
CA ASP A 618 6.28 40.19 -24.62
C ASP A 618 5.31 39.38 -25.52
N PRO A 619 5.55 39.31 -26.83
CA PRO A 619 4.71 38.52 -27.73
C PRO A 619 4.57 37.08 -27.22
N VAL A 620 3.32 36.62 -27.09
CA VAL A 620 2.98 35.27 -26.66
C VAL A 620 2.53 34.44 -27.84
N GLU A 621 2.83 33.15 -27.80
CA GLU A 621 2.30 32.16 -28.73
C GLU A 621 0.85 31.83 -28.34
N VAL A 622 -0.05 31.81 -29.33
CA VAL A 622 -1.45 31.40 -29.12
C VAL A 622 -1.67 30.02 -29.72
N ARG A 623 -2.25 29.12 -28.93
CA ARG A 623 -2.64 27.78 -29.37
C ARG A 623 -4.12 27.54 -29.09
N ALA A 624 -4.87 27.14 -30.12
CA ALA A 624 -6.25 26.67 -29.95
C ALA A 624 -6.24 25.17 -29.61
N ILE A 625 -6.79 24.83 -28.45
CA ILE A 625 -6.80 23.48 -27.89
C ILE A 625 -8.27 23.10 -27.62
N PRO A 626 -8.82 22.11 -28.32
CA PRO A 626 -10.13 21.55 -28.01
C PRO A 626 -10.22 21.13 -26.54
N ALA A 627 -11.27 21.56 -25.83
CA ALA A 627 -11.50 21.18 -24.46
C ALA A 627 -11.86 19.69 -24.37
N ARG A 628 -10.91 18.84 -23.96
CA ARG A 628 -11.15 17.42 -23.73
C ARG A 628 -11.78 17.21 -22.34
N LEU A 629 -13.11 17.10 -22.30
CA LEU A 629 -13.82 16.69 -21.09
C LEU A 629 -13.72 15.16 -20.93
N HIS A 630 -13.52 14.70 -19.69
CA HIS A 630 -13.53 13.27 -19.37
C HIS A 630 -14.91 12.64 -19.69
N ASN A 631 -14.92 11.33 -19.97
CA ASN A 631 -16.05 10.47 -20.41
C ASN A 631 -17.35 10.48 -19.54
N GLU A 632 -17.55 11.42 -18.62
CA GLU A 632 -18.79 11.64 -17.87
C GLU A 632 -19.68 12.66 -18.58
N VAL A 633 -20.28 12.24 -19.70
CA VAL A 633 -21.11 13.08 -20.57
C VAL A 633 -22.40 13.58 -19.87
N GLY A 634 -22.81 12.98 -18.75
CA GLY A 634 -24.05 13.35 -18.05
C GLY A 634 -24.00 14.68 -17.29
N ARG A 635 -22.84 15.09 -16.75
CA ARG A 635 -22.75 16.28 -15.89
C ARG A 635 -22.71 17.60 -16.67
N PHE A 636 -22.42 17.50 -17.96
CA PHE A 636 -22.25 18.63 -18.88
C PHE A 636 -23.23 18.55 -20.08
N GLY A 637 -23.90 17.43 -20.29
CA GLY A 637 -24.43 16.97 -21.58
C GLY A 637 -25.60 17.74 -22.22
N ASP A 638 -26.38 18.51 -21.49
CA ASP A 638 -27.62 19.05 -22.06
C ASP A 638 -27.41 20.25 -23.01
N ARG A 639 -26.26 20.93 -22.95
CA ARG A 639 -25.92 22.02 -23.89
C ARG A 639 -24.85 21.71 -24.93
N PHE A 640 -24.05 20.66 -24.76
CA PHE A 640 -23.06 20.26 -25.79
C PHE A 640 -23.70 19.73 -27.08
N LYS A 641 -25.01 19.44 -27.07
CA LYS A 641 -25.75 19.03 -28.27
C LYS A 641 -26.00 20.16 -29.27
N THR A 642 -25.91 21.43 -28.84
CA THR A 642 -26.35 22.58 -29.66
C THR A 642 -25.24 23.54 -30.09
N SER A 643 -24.07 23.55 -29.45
CA SER A 643 -23.04 24.59 -29.66
C SER A 643 -21.65 24.09 -30.04
N GLY A 644 -21.49 22.82 -30.43
CA GLY A 644 -20.23 22.31 -30.98
C GLY A 644 -19.01 22.50 -30.09
N GLY A 645 -18.98 21.97 -28.87
CA GLY A 645 -17.75 21.95 -28.04
C GLY A 645 -17.24 23.31 -27.55
N LEU A 646 -16.09 23.29 -26.88
CA LEU A 646 -15.38 24.49 -26.41
C LEU A 646 -13.91 24.38 -26.77
N CYS A 647 -13.28 25.52 -27.04
CA CYS A 647 -11.87 25.61 -27.37
C CYS A 647 -11.17 26.53 -26.37
N PHE A 648 -10.09 26.03 -25.76
CA PHE A 648 -9.16 26.83 -24.98
C PHE A 648 -8.20 27.53 -25.94
N ARG A 649 -8.09 28.85 -25.83
CA ARG A 649 -7.01 29.60 -26.46
C ARG A 649 -5.92 29.78 -25.42
N GLU A 650 -4.91 28.93 -25.44
CA GLU A 650 -3.75 28.97 -24.55
C GLU A 650 -2.78 30.06 -25.01
N TRP A 651 -2.29 30.86 -24.07
CA TRP A 651 -1.25 31.84 -24.29
C TRP A 651 0.04 31.37 -23.62
N SER A 652 1.13 31.31 -24.38
CA SER A 652 2.43 30.83 -23.89
C SER A 652 3.56 31.82 -24.18
N HIS A 653 4.41 32.07 -23.19
CA HIS A 653 5.62 32.89 -23.32
C HIS A 653 6.84 32.03 -23.01
N HIS A 654 7.81 31.96 -23.92
CA HIS A 654 8.99 31.08 -23.80
C HIS A 654 8.70 29.61 -23.44
N GLY A 655 7.57 29.07 -23.91
CA GLY A 655 7.15 27.69 -23.62
C GLY A 655 6.45 27.50 -22.27
N GLU A 656 6.26 28.57 -21.49
CA GLU A 656 5.46 28.56 -20.26
C GLU A 656 4.07 29.15 -20.51
N VAL A 657 3.03 28.53 -19.96
CA VAL A 657 1.64 29.01 -20.13
C VAL A 657 1.39 30.17 -19.18
N VAL A 658 1.01 31.32 -19.75
CA VAL A 658 0.72 32.56 -19.00
C VAL A 658 -0.77 32.78 -18.76
N GLY A 659 -1.64 32.12 -19.52
CA GLY A 659 -3.08 32.19 -19.33
C GLY A 659 -3.88 31.54 -20.46
N TYR A 660 -5.20 31.67 -20.39
CA TYR A 660 -6.11 31.10 -21.38
C TYR A 660 -7.36 31.97 -21.55
N ALA A 661 -7.87 32.03 -22.78
CA ALA A 661 -9.24 32.45 -23.07
C ALA A 661 -10.09 31.24 -23.48
N VAL A 662 -11.42 31.40 -23.47
CA VAL A 662 -12.36 30.32 -23.83
C VAL A 662 -13.28 30.81 -24.92
N SER A 663 -13.37 30.03 -26.00
CA SER A 663 -14.25 30.32 -27.14
C SER A 663 -15.20 29.14 -27.40
N PRO A 664 -16.44 29.41 -27.84
CA PRO A 664 -17.30 28.38 -28.44
C PRO A 664 -16.60 27.82 -29.68
N MET A 665 -16.64 26.51 -29.88
CA MET A 665 -16.09 25.90 -31.09
C MET A 665 -17.15 25.94 -32.20
N SER A 666 -16.74 26.30 -33.42
CA SER A 666 -17.66 26.34 -34.56
C SER A 666 -17.93 24.91 -35.05
N LEU A 667 -19.13 24.65 -35.57
CA LEU A 667 -19.49 23.34 -36.14
C LEU A 667 -18.61 22.95 -37.35
N GLU A 668 -17.92 23.91 -37.98
CA GLU A 668 -17.02 23.67 -39.11
C GLU A 668 -15.63 23.17 -38.65
N ASP A 669 -15.22 23.45 -37.41
CA ASP A 669 -13.95 22.99 -36.84
C ASP A 669 -14.02 21.58 -36.23
N ALA A 670 -15.21 20.98 -36.20
CA ALA A 670 -15.47 19.66 -35.63
C ALA A 670 -15.17 18.51 -36.61
N HIS A 671 -14.00 18.50 -37.23
CA HIS A 671 -13.46 17.28 -37.84
C HIS A 671 -12.66 16.50 -36.79
N VAL A 672 -13.24 15.41 -36.31
CA VAL A 672 -12.71 14.58 -35.22
C VAL A 672 -12.07 13.31 -35.78
N GLU A 673 -10.77 13.15 -35.54
CA GLU A 673 -10.07 11.85 -35.37
C GLU A 673 -10.32 11.29 -33.97
#